data_AF-A0A953KUR5-F1
#
_entry.id   AF-A0A953KUR5-F1
#
_cell.length_a   1.000
_cell.length_b   1.000
_cell.length_c   1.000
_cell.angle_alpha   90.00
_cell.angle_beta   90.00
_cell.angle_gamma   90.00
#
_symmetry.space_group_name_H-M   'P 1'
#
loop_
_entity.id
_entity.type
_entity.pdbx_description
1 polymer ?
#
loop_
_entity_poly.entity_id
_entity_poly.type
_entity_poly.pdbx_seq_one_letter_code
_entity_poly.pdbx_strand_id
1 'polypeptide(L)'
;MRSTNLIRLRQRRRERARNGGLQRLLRAFAILAVIVTAIAVATPVAVGVAASAVYNAMTSNLPDPTKIQTVEQDFQTTKIFDRNAKLLYEVIDEQAGDRQWVTLDAISPYLRCAVVASEDRRYYETEGIDLRGLARAVVNNLQNNATQGASGIIQQLVKNTITPPEERLGEKRTTSVKIRETLVAMEVSRRYDKKTLLEWYLNTNFYGNLAYGIEAASRVYFGKSARDLTLAESAALAPIPQFPTQNPFDKPNEAKVRQGIILQAMLEGTEAGVKDCNVTPQQVEEARLASLKLRTRQSRFNIQAPHFSVYARDHVADVLADHLGITQAAAVDLVNRGGLKIYTTLDLDMNEQVQKLAVKQVTALAEAGKKANNAAIVVLKRDTAEILAMVGSVDYYNDTIDGKYNVALALRQPGSSFKPITYLELLRQGKSAATMFWDVRTTFPSGGDIPYTPENYDRKYHGPIRMRQALSRSYNIPAVDALNQAGIGNVIRTAHKLGITDLDKGLEFYGLALTLGGGEVKLLDLTYVYDTFANGGTMVGAARPAADKKSGYRELDPVSILRVEDAKGKVLFEHRSAQKPDLLGPNSKQLTYVLADMLSDPNARAAAFGDKLDLEGKRTAAVKTGTTNDNKDNWTMGFTTDFVVGVWVGNTDNTPMDSSVTGLTGAAPIWIDVMNAIHKGRPNQKFTRPDGLVDRAICQIDGLVPNGICPGALEVFVKGTEPTQTSRVVQKFPINKETGKLAGPGTPADKVEERVMYVFPPQAADWIGGWTEDEKKLYPLAPFEFDAQAGGTIAQGDVAIGSPGDGSYVSPLLQNGPIEIRGNAKGGNWVGYKVFFAPGFSPAPDKFQQIGPDHGEQVDNNVLERLDLGALPNGPYTLKLTRIEQDGRSQDALARFTVDAISPTIKLIQPLAGEQFQAPKDEWVDVGASVSDNVAIDRVEFFVNNGEKPFLTKSVAPYNVKWTVPPGFSGVAELYAVAYDKAGNRTTSQKVRVFVTYKKP
;
A
#
# COMPACT_ATOMS: atom_id res chain seq x y z
N MET A 1 -69.63 144.53 -18.23
CA MET A 1 -68.54 145.16 -19.00
C MET A 1 -67.21 144.61 -18.51
N ARG A 2 -66.32 144.19 -19.44
CA ARG A 2 -64.85 144.00 -19.26
C ARG A 2 -64.41 142.94 -18.22
N SER A 3 -63.29 142.22 -18.31
CA SER A 3 -62.27 141.96 -19.34
C SER A 3 -61.28 140.94 -18.74
N THR A 4 -60.61 140.15 -19.58
CA THR A 4 -59.23 139.63 -19.40
C THR A 4 -58.87 138.84 -18.12
N ASN A 5 -58.89 137.50 -18.21
CA ASN A 5 -57.79 136.60 -17.73
C ASN A 5 -58.08 135.11 -18.01
N LEU A 6 -58.35 134.76 -19.27
CA LEU A 6 -58.60 133.37 -19.71
C LEU A 6 -57.44 132.76 -20.52
N ILE A 7 -56.27 133.39 -20.52
CA ILE A 7 -55.08 132.98 -21.29
C ILE A 7 -53.83 133.19 -20.42
N ARG A 8 -53.51 132.26 -19.51
CA ARG A 8 -52.11 132.00 -19.04
C ARG A 8 -51.91 130.85 -18.02
N LEU A 9 -52.93 130.11 -17.62
CA LEU A 9 -52.77 128.94 -16.72
C LEU A 9 -53.10 127.57 -17.37
N ARG A 10 -53.02 127.47 -18.71
CA ARG A 10 -53.14 126.21 -19.48
C ARG A 10 -51.85 125.75 -20.18
N GLN A 11 -50.69 126.31 -19.82
CA GLN A 11 -49.40 126.03 -20.50
C GLN A 11 -48.32 125.33 -19.63
N ARG A 12 -48.66 124.70 -18.51
CA ARG A 12 -47.69 123.90 -17.70
C ARG A 12 -48.09 122.44 -17.40
N ARG A 13 -49.09 121.88 -18.09
CA ARG A 13 -49.47 120.45 -17.95
C ARG A 13 -49.56 119.67 -19.28
N ARG A 14 -48.88 120.12 -20.34
CA ARG A 14 -48.87 119.45 -21.66
C ARG A 14 -47.48 119.14 -22.25
N GLU A 15 -46.44 118.98 -21.41
CA GLU A 15 -45.08 118.61 -21.87
C GLU A 15 -44.50 117.32 -21.25
N ARG A 16 -45.29 116.47 -20.57
CA ARG A 16 -44.76 115.24 -19.92
C ARG A 16 -45.39 113.91 -20.33
N ALA A 17 -46.08 113.81 -21.47
CA ALA A 17 -46.76 112.56 -21.84
C ALA A 17 -46.66 112.17 -23.33
N ARG A 18 -45.54 112.47 -24.00
CA ARG A 18 -45.36 112.06 -25.39
C ARG A 18 -43.88 111.92 -25.78
N ASN A 19 -43.14 111.01 -25.12
CA ASN A 19 -41.86 110.44 -25.61
C ASN A 19 -41.28 109.30 -24.74
N GLY A 20 -42.09 108.59 -23.94
CA GLY A 20 -41.59 107.57 -23.01
C GLY A 20 -41.84 106.10 -23.41
N GLY A 21 -42.73 105.82 -24.36
CA GLY A 21 -43.18 104.44 -24.65
C GLY A 21 -42.24 103.66 -25.57
N LEU A 22 -41.88 104.24 -26.72
CA LEU A 22 -41.12 103.52 -27.75
C LEU A 22 -39.64 103.31 -27.37
N GLN A 23 -38.98 104.29 -26.72
CA GLN A 23 -37.61 104.12 -26.24
C GLN A 23 -37.50 103.15 -25.05
N ARG A 24 -38.54 103.04 -24.20
CA ARG A 24 -38.56 102.04 -23.12
C ARG A 24 -38.82 100.63 -23.66
N LEU A 25 -39.68 100.49 -24.68
CA LEU A 25 -39.91 99.21 -25.36
C LEU A 25 -38.69 98.75 -26.16
N LEU A 26 -38.01 99.63 -26.91
CA LEU A 26 -36.78 99.30 -27.63
C LEU A 26 -35.61 98.97 -26.70
N ARG A 27 -35.48 99.68 -25.56
CA ARG A 27 -34.50 99.31 -24.53
C ARG A 27 -34.83 97.99 -23.85
N ALA A 28 -36.10 97.71 -23.57
CA ALA A 28 -36.53 96.42 -23.02
C ALA A 28 -36.26 95.27 -24.01
N PHE A 29 -36.50 95.47 -25.31
CA PHE A 29 -36.18 94.50 -26.35
C PHE A 29 -34.67 94.30 -26.54
N ALA A 30 -33.88 95.38 -26.51
CA ALA A 30 -32.42 95.29 -26.59
C ALA A 30 -31.82 94.60 -25.36
N ILE A 31 -32.32 94.89 -24.16
CA ILE A 31 -31.90 94.22 -22.92
C ILE A 31 -32.33 92.74 -22.96
N LEU A 32 -33.55 92.43 -23.41
CA LEU A 32 -33.99 91.04 -23.56
C LEU A 32 -33.17 90.31 -24.61
N ALA A 33 -32.84 90.93 -25.74
CA ALA A 33 -31.99 90.35 -26.76
C ALA A 33 -30.57 90.11 -26.25
N VAL A 34 -29.99 91.05 -25.47
CA VAL A 34 -28.66 90.87 -24.84
C VAL A 34 -28.71 89.78 -23.78
N ILE A 35 -29.77 89.69 -22.97
CA ILE A 35 -29.95 88.62 -21.98
C ILE A 35 -30.12 87.26 -22.67
N VAL A 36 -30.94 87.18 -23.72
CA VAL A 36 -31.13 85.94 -24.50
C VAL A 36 -29.83 85.54 -25.21
N THR A 37 -29.07 86.50 -25.75
CA THR A 37 -27.76 86.20 -26.39
C THR A 37 -26.71 85.83 -25.35
N ALA A 38 -26.69 86.50 -24.19
CA ALA A 38 -25.80 86.16 -23.08
C ALA A 38 -26.13 84.78 -22.50
N ILE A 39 -27.41 84.41 -22.39
CA ILE A 39 -27.83 83.06 -22.02
C ILE A 39 -27.46 82.08 -23.14
N ALA A 40 -27.66 82.41 -24.42
CA ALA A 40 -27.32 81.55 -25.55
C ALA A 40 -25.82 81.30 -25.71
N VAL A 41 -24.96 82.18 -25.20
CA VAL A 41 -23.48 82.01 -25.20
C VAL A 41 -22.96 81.47 -23.86
N ALA A 42 -23.50 81.93 -22.73
CA ALA A 42 -23.09 81.47 -21.40
C ALA A 42 -23.55 80.03 -21.13
N THR A 43 -24.68 79.58 -21.70
CA THR A 43 -25.15 78.21 -21.52
C THR A 43 -24.20 77.19 -22.17
N PRO A 44 -23.79 77.32 -23.45
CA PRO A 44 -22.77 76.44 -24.04
C PRO A 44 -21.43 76.48 -23.31
N VAL A 45 -20.99 77.66 -22.84
CA VAL A 45 -19.72 77.80 -22.12
C VAL A 45 -19.80 77.16 -20.73
N ALA A 46 -20.88 77.39 -19.98
CA ALA A 46 -21.10 76.76 -18.68
C ALA A 46 -21.30 75.24 -18.81
N VAL A 47 -22.01 74.78 -19.85
CA VAL A 47 -22.13 73.35 -20.19
C VAL A 47 -20.77 72.79 -20.60
N GLY A 48 -19.95 73.52 -21.34
CA GLY A 48 -18.60 73.12 -21.74
C GLY A 48 -17.63 73.04 -20.56
N VAL A 49 -17.67 74.00 -19.63
CA VAL A 49 -16.87 74.01 -18.40
C VAL A 49 -17.34 72.91 -17.45
N ALA A 50 -18.65 72.72 -17.28
CA ALA A 50 -19.20 71.62 -16.49
C ALA A 50 -18.85 70.26 -17.12
N ALA A 51 -18.96 70.11 -18.43
CA ALA A 51 -18.58 68.90 -19.15
C ALA A 51 -17.07 68.64 -19.04
N SER A 52 -16.23 69.68 -19.10
CA SER A 52 -14.78 69.57 -18.94
C SER A 52 -14.39 69.23 -17.48
N ALA A 53 -15.05 69.84 -16.49
CA ALA A 53 -14.84 69.52 -15.08
C ALA A 53 -15.29 68.08 -14.74
N VAL A 54 -16.42 67.64 -15.29
CA VAL A 54 -16.90 66.24 -15.18
C VAL A 54 -15.96 65.28 -15.91
N TYR A 55 -15.51 65.64 -17.12
CA TYR A 55 -14.55 64.86 -17.88
C TYR A 55 -13.25 64.69 -17.09
N ASN A 56 -12.65 65.77 -16.59
CA ASN A 56 -11.40 65.72 -15.81
C ASN A 56 -11.56 64.99 -14.46
N ALA A 57 -12.69 65.16 -13.76
CA ALA A 57 -12.97 64.46 -12.51
C ALA A 57 -13.23 62.95 -12.72
N MET A 58 -13.75 62.56 -13.89
CA MET A 58 -13.98 61.15 -14.24
C MET A 58 -12.77 60.49 -14.91
N THR A 59 -11.90 61.25 -15.58
CA THR A 59 -10.69 60.72 -16.24
C THR A 59 -9.51 60.53 -15.31
N SER A 60 -9.44 61.27 -14.19
CA SER A 60 -8.33 61.20 -13.24
C SER A 60 -8.17 59.85 -12.53
N ASN A 61 -9.21 59.01 -12.52
CA ASN A 61 -9.24 57.67 -11.90
C ASN A 61 -9.72 56.58 -12.87
N LEU A 62 -9.47 56.72 -14.19
CA LEU A 62 -9.81 55.64 -15.12
C LEU A 62 -8.91 54.43 -14.87
N PRO A 63 -9.48 53.21 -14.87
CA PRO A 63 -8.70 51.99 -14.90
C PRO A 63 -7.73 52.00 -16.09
N ASP A 64 -6.51 51.51 -15.89
CA ASP A 64 -5.51 51.46 -16.95
C ASP A 64 -6.02 50.57 -18.12
N PRO A 65 -6.18 51.14 -19.34
CA PRO A 65 -6.62 50.38 -20.51
C PRO A 65 -5.61 49.32 -20.98
N THR A 66 -4.38 49.30 -20.48
CA THR A 66 -3.44 48.20 -20.74
C THR A 66 -3.84 46.88 -20.06
N LYS A 67 -4.64 46.94 -18.98
CA LYS A 67 -5.13 45.72 -18.28
C LYS A 67 -5.91 44.77 -19.17
N ILE A 68 -6.47 45.24 -20.28
CA ILE A 68 -7.14 44.37 -21.25
C ILE A 68 -6.20 43.31 -21.87
N GLN A 69 -4.87 43.54 -21.84
CA GLN A 69 -3.87 42.60 -22.33
C GLN A 69 -3.56 41.46 -21.33
N THR A 70 -3.81 41.66 -20.03
CA THR A 70 -3.60 40.59 -19.03
C THR A 70 -4.67 39.50 -19.14
N VAL A 71 -5.78 39.81 -19.80
CA VAL A 71 -6.91 38.90 -20.02
C VAL A 71 -6.51 37.62 -20.77
N GLU A 72 -5.48 37.66 -21.61
CA GLU A 72 -4.91 36.47 -22.26
C GLU A 72 -4.19 35.55 -21.24
N GLN A 73 -3.66 36.14 -20.17
CA GLN A 73 -2.84 35.48 -19.14
C GLN A 73 -3.61 35.07 -17.89
N ASP A 74 -4.80 35.63 -17.65
CA ASP A 74 -5.51 35.47 -16.38
C ASP A 74 -6.13 34.07 -16.18
N PHE A 75 -6.47 33.34 -17.25
CA PHE A 75 -7.06 32.00 -17.13
C PHE A 75 -7.03 31.20 -18.44
N GLN A 76 -6.45 29.99 -18.40
CA GLN A 76 -6.62 28.94 -19.40
C GLN A 76 -6.76 27.56 -18.75
N THR A 77 -7.49 26.65 -19.39
CA THR A 77 -7.74 25.30 -18.87
C THR A 77 -6.48 24.44 -18.95
N THR A 78 -6.06 23.92 -17.81
CA THR A 78 -4.96 22.93 -17.73
C THR A 78 -5.41 21.58 -18.28
N LYS A 79 -4.51 20.94 -19.04
CA LYS A 79 -4.73 19.64 -19.69
C LYS A 79 -3.70 18.63 -19.23
N ILE A 80 -4.16 17.47 -18.80
CA ILE A 80 -3.35 16.32 -18.41
C ILE A 80 -3.38 15.29 -19.53
N PHE A 81 -2.20 14.83 -19.94
CA PHE A 81 -2.00 13.87 -21.02
C PHE A 81 -1.30 12.61 -20.53
N ASP A 82 -1.59 11.49 -21.19
CA ASP A 82 -0.85 10.25 -21.04
C ASP A 82 0.56 10.36 -21.65
N ARG A 83 1.37 9.32 -21.52
CA ARG A 83 2.75 9.27 -22.05
C ARG A 83 2.84 9.41 -23.57
N ASN A 84 1.74 9.15 -24.28
CA ASN A 84 1.61 9.19 -25.74
C ASN A 84 0.86 10.45 -26.22
N ALA A 85 0.72 11.46 -25.36
CA ALA A 85 0.02 12.71 -25.61
C ALA A 85 -1.50 12.59 -25.87
N LYS A 86 -2.14 11.50 -25.41
CA LYS A 86 -3.61 11.38 -25.38
C LYS A 86 -4.16 12.16 -24.19
N LEU A 87 -5.21 12.94 -24.40
CA LEU A 87 -5.84 13.74 -23.34
C LEU A 87 -6.51 12.83 -22.30
N LEU A 88 -6.13 12.98 -21.03
CA LEU A 88 -6.71 12.26 -19.91
C LEU A 88 -7.77 13.08 -19.18
N TYR A 89 -7.45 14.34 -18.89
CA TYR A 89 -8.29 15.19 -18.05
C TYR A 89 -8.10 16.67 -18.40
N GLU A 90 -9.20 17.41 -18.44
CA GLU A 90 -9.22 18.87 -18.47
C GLU A 90 -9.60 19.37 -17.08
N VAL A 91 -8.70 20.12 -16.43
CA VAL A 91 -8.93 20.63 -15.07
C VAL A 91 -9.86 21.83 -15.16
N ILE A 92 -11.15 21.58 -14.94
CA ILE A 92 -12.20 22.61 -14.96
C ILE A 92 -12.42 23.09 -13.52
N ASP A 93 -12.00 24.32 -13.22
CA ASP A 93 -12.29 24.99 -11.95
C ASP A 93 -13.77 25.41 -11.93
N GLU A 94 -14.53 25.00 -10.92
CA GLU A 94 -15.96 25.34 -10.79
C GLU A 94 -16.21 26.85 -10.63
N GLN A 95 -15.22 27.61 -10.14
CA GLN A 95 -15.29 29.06 -9.97
C GLN A 95 -14.81 29.83 -11.21
N ALA A 96 -13.84 29.28 -11.96
CA ALA A 96 -13.22 29.97 -13.11
C ALA A 96 -13.76 29.49 -14.48
N GLY A 97 -14.32 28.29 -14.55
CA GLY A 97 -14.86 27.66 -15.75
C GLY A 97 -13.81 26.97 -16.62
N ASP A 98 -13.99 27.00 -17.93
CA ASP A 98 -13.10 26.42 -18.95
C ASP A 98 -12.84 27.50 -20.00
N ARG A 99 -11.59 27.64 -20.39
CA ARG A 99 -11.15 28.60 -21.39
C ARG A 99 -10.02 28.03 -22.23
N GLN A 100 -10.21 28.15 -23.54
CA GLN A 100 -9.17 27.92 -24.53
C GLN A 100 -9.11 29.13 -25.45
N TRP A 101 -7.96 29.80 -25.49
CA TRP A 101 -7.77 30.94 -26.37
C TRP A 101 -7.52 30.50 -27.81
N VAL A 102 -8.18 31.15 -28.77
CA VAL A 102 -7.97 30.95 -30.20
C VAL A 102 -7.88 32.28 -30.93
N THR A 103 -7.00 32.36 -31.93
CA THR A 103 -6.89 33.56 -32.78
C THR A 103 -8.17 33.76 -33.60
N LEU A 104 -8.50 34.99 -33.99
CA LEU A 104 -9.72 35.31 -34.75
C LEU A 104 -9.83 34.55 -36.08
N ASP A 105 -8.70 34.21 -36.70
CA ASP A 105 -8.66 33.44 -37.96
C ASP A 105 -8.99 31.96 -37.77
N ALA A 106 -8.90 31.47 -36.53
CA ALA A 106 -9.30 30.11 -36.13
C ALA A 106 -10.77 30.05 -35.65
N ILE A 107 -11.55 31.11 -35.86
CA ILE A 107 -12.98 31.19 -35.52
C ILE A 107 -13.81 31.22 -36.81
N SER A 108 -14.92 30.48 -36.85
CA SER A 108 -15.82 30.42 -38.01
C SER A 108 -16.24 31.82 -38.48
N PRO A 109 -16.16 32.14 -39.79
CA PRO A 109 -16.61 33.41 -40.33
C PRO A 109 -18.09 33.69 -40.04
N TYR A 110 -18.92 32.63 -40.02
CA TYR A 110 -20.33 32.74 -39.69
C TYR A 110 -20.54 33.27 -38.27
N LEU A 111 -19.70 32.86 -37.32
CA LEU A 111 -19.80 33.37 -35.96
C LEU A 111 -19.33 34.82 -35.85
N ARG A 112 -18.24 35.18 -36.53
CA ARG A 112 -17.78 36.58 -36.60
C ARG A 112 -18.89 37.48 -37.13
N CYS A 113 -19.53 37.06 -38.22
CA CYS A 113 -20.72 37.75 -38.74
C CYS A 113 -21.87 37.76 -37.73
N ALA A 114 -22.23 36.62 -37.13
CA ALA A 114 -23.33 36.52 -36.18
C ALA A 114 -23.21 37.54 -35.05
N VAL A 115 -22.04 37.62 -34.43
CA VAL A 115 -21.76 38.55 -33.33
C VAL A 115 -21.74 40.00 -33.82
N VAL A 116 -21.05 40.32 -34.90
CA VAL A 116 -20.98 41.71 -35.40
C VAL A 116 -22.36 42.19 -35.87
N ALA A 117 -23.10 41.37 -36.62
CA ALA A 117 -24.39 41.72 -37.17
C ALA A 117 -25.49 41.89 -36.09
N SER A 118 -25.39 41.15 -34.98
CA SER A 118 -26.37 41.22 -33.89
C SER A 118 -26.00 42.24 -32.81
N GLU A 119 -24.74 42.33 -32.41
CA GLU A 119 -24.29 43.16 -31.27
C GLU A 119 -23.86 44.57 -31.69
N ASP A 120 -23.18 44.72 -32.84
CA ASP A 120 -22.60 46.00 -33.26
C ASP A 120 -22.36 46.05 -34.79
N ARG A 121 -23.42 46.30 -35.57
CA ARG A 121 -23.37 46.31 -37.06
C ARG A 121 -22.31 47.25 -37.64
N ARG A 122 -21.92 48.28 -36.89
CA ARG A 122 -20.92 49.29 -37.29
C ARG A 122 -19.61 49.15 -36.53
N TYR A 123 -19.34 47.99 -35.94
CA TYR A 123 -18.15 47.72 -35.14
C TYR A 123 -16.84 48.16 -35.81
N TYR A 124 -16.72 47.90 -37.12
CA TYR A 124 -15.55 48.24 -37.91
C TYR A 124 -15.46 49.72 -38.30
N GLU A 125 -16.55 50.48 -38.18
CA GLU A 125 -16.65 51.90 -38.54
C GLU A 125 -16.55 52.84 -37.33
N THR A 126 -16.85 52.35 -36.11
CA THR A 126 -16.94 53.17 -34.90
C THR A 126 -15.62 53.27 -34.14
N GLU A 127 -15.36 54.36 -33.41
CA GLU A 127 -14.20 54.48 -32.51
C GLU A 127 -14.57 54.12 -31.05
N GLY A 128 -15.10 52.91 -30.84
CA GLY A 128 -15.43 52.39 -29.50
C GLY A 128 -16.86 52.68 -29.02
N ILE A 129 -17.56 53.63 -29.66
CA ILE A 129 -18.96 53.94 -29.37
C ILE A 129 -19.70 54.24 -30.66
N ASP A 130 -20.91 53.69 -30.80
CA ASP A 130 -21.84 54.09 -31.85
C ASP A 130 -22.67 55.33 -31.44
N LEU A 131 -22.16 56.53 -31.70
CA LEU A 131 -22.85 57.80 -31.39
C LEU A 131 -24.20 57.95 -32.11
N ARG A 132 -24.32 57.45 -33.34
CA ARG A 132 -25.57 57.47 -34.11
C ARG A 132 -26.57 56.44 -33.58
N GLY A 133 -26.09 55.32 -33.05
CA GLY A 133 -26.88 54.31 -32.35
C GLY A 133 -27.40 54.82 -31.01
N LEU A 134 -26.53 55.49 -30.25
CA LEU A 134 -26.88 56.14 -28.99
C LEU A 134 -27.94 57.24 -29.17
N ALA A 135 -27.78 58.11 -30.17
CA ALA A 135 -28.75 59.15 -30.50
C ALA A 135 -30.13 58.56 -30.90
N ARG A 136 -30.14 57.48 -31.71
CA ARG A 136 -31.36 56.74 -32.03
C ARG A 136 -32.00 56.11 -30.81
N ALA A 137 -31.20 55.48 -29.93
CA ALA A 137 -31.69 54.85 -28.71
C ALA A 137 -32.30 55.89 -27.75
N VAL A 138 -31.72 57.08 -27.64
CA VAL A 138 -32.29 58.19 -26.83
C VAL A 138 -33.63 58.66 -27.41
N VAL A 139 -33.72 58.86 -28.72
CA VAL A 139 -34.97 59.26 -29.39
C VAL A 139 -36.05 58.18 -29.24
N ASN A 140 -35.70 56.91 -29.40
CA ASN A 140 -36.64 55.78 -29.28
C ASN A 140 -37.08 55.53 -27.82
N ASN A 141 -36.18 55.65 -26.84
CA ASN A 141 -36.52 55.50 -25.42
C ASN A 141 -37.43 56.62 -24.90
N LEU A 142 -37.40 57.80 -25.53
CA LEU A 142 -38.36 58.88 -25.25
C LEU A 142 -39.75 58.62 -25.86
N GLN A 143 -39.86 57.66 -26.79
CA GLN A 143 -41.08 57.36 -27.53
C GLN A 143 -41.73 56.01 -27.15
N ASN A 144 -41.04 55.07 -26.47
CA ASN A 144 -41.62 53.83 -25.92
C ASN A 144 -40.72 53.15 -24.85
N ASN A 145 -41.33 52.47 -23.88
CA ASN A 145 -40.70 51.81 -22.70
C ASN A 145 -39.83 50.56 -22.98
N ALA A 146 -39.34 50.36 -24.21
CA ALA A 146 -38.44 49.24 -24.52
C ALA A 146 -36.98 49.72 -24.47
N THR A 147 -36.31 49.48 -23.35
CA THR A 147 -34.89 49.79 -23.15
C THR A 147 -34.02 48.95 -24.09
N GLN A 148 -33.71 49.48 -25.28
CA GLN A 148 -32.65 48.92 -26.12
C GLN A 148 -31.29 49.25 -25.50
N GLY A 149 -30.58 48.21 -25.04
CA GLY A 149 -29.24 48.33 -24.49
C GLY A 149 -28.20 48.59 -25.59
N ALA A 150 -27.87 49.85 -25.83
CA ALA A 150 -26.94 50.30 -26.88
C ALA A 150 -25.43 50.06 -26.57
N SER A 151 -25.05 48.94 -25.93
CA SER A 151 -23.65 48.67 -25.56
C SER A 151 -22.95 47.82 -26.60
N GLY A 152 -22.00 48.40 -27.35
CA GLY A 152 -21.27 47.73 -28.43
C GLY A 152 -20.19 46.77 -27.93
N ILE A 153 -19.58 46.00 -28.86
CA ILE A 153 -18.63 44.92 -28.57
C ILE A 153 -17.46 45.39 -27.67
N ILE A 154 -16.89 46.57 -27.93
CA ILE A 154 -15.75 47.10 -27.17
C ILE A 154 -16.16 47.49 -25.74
N GLN A 155 -17.35 48.07 -25.57
CA GLN A 155 -17.89 48.39 -24.24
C GLN A 155 -18.16 47.13 -23.43
N GLN A 156 -18.70 46.09 -24.05
CA GLN A 156 -18.92 44.81 -23.40
C GLN A 156 -17.60 44.12 -23.02
N LEU A 157 -16.58 44.19 -23.89
CA LEU A 157 -15.25 43.68 -23.59
C LEU A 157 -14.65 44.41 -22.36
N VAL A 158 -14.68 45.74 -22.32
CA VAL A 158 -14.21 46.54 -21.18
C VAL A 158 -14.96 46.20 -19.90
N LYS A 159 -16.29 46.11 -19.97
CA LYS A 159 -17.14 45.69 -18.85
C LYS A 159 -16.72 44.34 -18.28
N ASN A 160 -16.40 43.38 -19.14
CA ASN A 160 -16.12 42.01 -18.71
C ASN A 160 -14.66 41.81 -18.25
N THR A 161 -13.74 42.72 -18.59
CA THR A 161 -12.30 42.58 -18.33
C THR A 161 -11.75 43.59 -17.34
N ILE A 162 -12.08 44.87 -17.51
CA ILE A 162 -11.48 45.98 -16.76
C ILE A 162 -12.34 46.39 -15.57
N THR A 163 -13.66 46.39 -15.71
CA THR A 163 -14.57 46.75 -14.61
C THR A 163 -14.46 45.72 -13.48
N PRO A 164 -14.28 46.09 -12.21
CA PRO A 164 -14.22 45.13 -11.09
C PRO A 164 -15.53 44.32 -10.94
N PRO A 165 -15.48 43.03 -10.55
CA PRO A 165 -16.67 42.19 -10.42
C PRO A 165 -17.78 42.79 -9.53
N GLU A 166 -17.43 43.41 -8.40
CA GLU A 166 -18.41 44.08 -7.53
C GLU A 166 -19.17 45.23 -8.22
N GLU A 167 -18.53 45.96 -9.14
CA GLU A 167 -19.15 47.05 -9.91
C GLU A 167 -20.00 46.51 -11.09
N ARG A 168 -19.72 45.29 -11.58
CA ARG A 168 -20.48 44.65 -12.67
C ARG A 168 -21.86 44.16 -12.25
N LEU A 169 -21.98 43.66 -11.01
CA LEU A 169 -23.12 42.85 -10.53
C LEU A 169 -23.96 43.51 -9.42
N GLY A 170 -23.52 44.62 -8.83
CA GLY A 170 -24.20 45.24 -7.68
C GLY A 170 -25.41 46.14 -7.99
N GLU A 171 -26.28 46.35 -7.00
CA GLU A 171 -27.42 47.31 -7.01
C GLU A 171 -26.99 48.78 -7.25
N LYS A 172 -25.68 49.07 -7.17
CA LYS A 172 -25.07 50.40 -7.38
C LYS A 172 -24.58 50.61 -8.82
N ARG A 173 -25.27 50.07 -9.82
CA ARG A 173 -24.95 50.34 -11.23
C ARG A 173 -25.31 51.79 -11.57
N THR A 174 -24.41 52.70 -11.25
CA THR A 174 -24.55 54.14 -11.42
C THR A 174 -24.20 54.54 -12.85
N THR A 175 -24.82 55.61 -13.36
CA THR A 175 -24.50 56.18 -14.68
C THR A 175 -23.01 56.47 -14.84
N SER A 176 -22.31 56.78 -13.75
CA SER A 176 -20.86 57.00 -13.72
C SER A 176 -20.03 55.77 -14.11
N VAL A 177 -20.41 54.55 -13.71
CA VAL A 177 -19.72 53.31 -14.13
C VAL A 177 -19.88 53.12 -15.64
N LYS A 178 -21.08 53.36 -16.16
CA LYS A 178 -21.36 53.24 -17.61
C LYS A 178 -20.60 54.29 -18.44
N ILE A 179 -20.46 55.52 -17.92
CA ILE A 179 -19.63 56.55 -18.54
C ILE A 179 -18.15 56.15 -18.50
N ARG A 180 -17.66 55.61 -17.38
CA ARG A 180 -16.28 55.10 -17.23
C ARG A 180 -15.98 54.00 -18.24
N GLU A 181 -16.83 52.96 -18.33
CA GLU A 181 -16.72 51.88 -19.32
C GLU A 181 -16.66 52.43 -20.75
N THR A 182 -17.48 53.44 -21.02
CA THR A 182 -17.56 54.09 -22.33
C THR A 182 -16.28 54.87 -22.67
N LEU A 183 -15.74 55.64 -21.73
CA LEU A 183 -14.47 56.37 -21.89
C LEU A 183 -13.29 55.41 -22.06
N VAL A 184 -13.22 54.34 -21.26
CA VAL A 184 -12.19 53.30 -21.40
C VAL A 184 -12.34 52.57 -22.74
N ALA A 185 -13.56 52.28 -23.21
CA ALA A 185 -13.80 51.66 -24.51
C ALA A 185 -13.31 52.52 -25.69
N MET A 186 -13.47 53.85 -25.62
CA MET A 186 -12.89 54.75 -26.62
C MET A 186 -11.37 54.68 -26.63
N GLU A 187 -10.74 54.71 -25.45
CA GLU A 187 -9.28 54.68 -25.33
C GLU A 187 -8.70 53.34 -25.81
N VAL A 188 -9.33 52.22 -25.42
CA VAL A 188 -9.01 50.88 -25.90
C VAL A 188 -9.16 50.79 -27.43
N SER A 189 -10.23 51.36 -28.00
CA SER A 189 -10.46 51.36 -29.45
C SER A 189 -9.44 52.19 -30.24
N ARG A 190 -8.79 53.18 -29.63
CA ARG A 190 -7.72 53.97 -30.27
C ARG A 190 -6.37 53.26 -30.23
N ARG A 191 -6.17 52.41 -29.22
CA ARG A 191 -4.88 51.78 -28.92
C ARG A 191 -4.69 50.43 -29.60
N TYR A 192 -5.77 49.71 -29.85
CA TYR A 192 -5.75 48.36 -30.45
C TYR A 192 -6.61 48.28 -31.70
N ASP A 193 -6.20 47.43 -32.63
CA ASP A 193 -6.94 47.22 -33.88
C ASP A 193 -8.23 46.41 -33.65
N LYS A 194 -9.19 46.57 -34.56
CA LYS A 194 -10.50 45.91 -34.48
C LYS A 194 -10.44 44.39 -34.54
N LYS A 195 -9.41 43.81 -35.18
CA LYS A 195 -9.28 42.35 -35.26
C LYS A 195 -8.95 41.80 -33.88
N THR A 196 -7.95 42.40 -33.23
CA THR A 196 -7.53 42.06 -31.87
C THR A 196 -8.66 42.23 -30.86
N LEU A 197 -9.40 43.34 -30.92
CA LEU A 197 -10.49 43.59 -29.98
C LEU A 197 -11.66 42.60 -30.14
N LEU A 198 -11.99 42.19 -31.37
CA LEU A 198 -13.02 41.17 -31.60
C LEU A 198 -12.54 39.78 -31.13
N GLU A 199 -11.26 39.46 -31.35
CA GLU A 199 -10.63 38.25 -30.82
C GLU A 199 -10.76 38.19 -29.30
N TRP A 200 -10.39 39.27 -28.60
CA TRP A 200 -10.45 39.34 -27.15
C TRP A 200 -11.88 39.20 -26.63
N TYR A 201 -12.84 39.85 -27.29
CA TYR A 201 -14.26 39.71 -26.96
C TYR A 201 -14.72 38.25 -27.04
N LEU A 202 -14.46 37.59 -28.17
CA LEU A 202 -14.89 36.21 -28.40
C LEU A 202 -14.21 35.20 -27.46
N ASN A 203 -12.99 35.48 -26.99
CA ASN A 203 -12.26 34.60 -26.06
C ASN A 203 -12.52 34.87 -24.58
N THR A 204 -13.25 35.92 -24.22
CA THR A 204 -13.38 36.35 -22.81
C THR A 204 -14.80 36.21 -22.27
N ASN A 205 -15.81 36.30 -23.13
CA ASN A 205 -17.19 36.27 -22.68
C ASN A 205 -17.60 34.92 -22.09
N PHE A 206 -18.51 34.95 -21.12
CA PHE A 206 -19.13 33.76 -20.57
C PHE A 206 -20.26 33.28 -21.47
N TYR A 207 -20.17 32.05 -21.95
CA TYR A 207 -21.15 31.39 -22.82
C TYR A 207 -22.03 30.38 -22.05
N GLY A 208 -22.13 30.49 -20.72
CA GLY A 208 -22.90 29.54 -19.91
C GLY A 208 -22.20 28.18 -19.74
N ASN A 209 -22.72 27.33 -18.84
CA ASN A 209 -22.20 25.98 -18.60
C ASN A 209 -20.67 25.93 -18.40
N LEU A 210 -20.13 26.84 -17.57
CA LEU A 210 -18.69 26.95 -17.30
C LEU A 210 -17.82 27.23 -18.55
N ALA A 211 -18.37 27.72 -19.66
CA ALA A 211 -17.59 28.07 -20.85
C ALA A 211 -17.24 29.55 -20.88
N TYR A 212 -15.96 29.89 -20.84
CA TYR A 212 -15.43 31.23 -21.09
C TYR A 212 -14.68 31.23 -22.41
N GLY A 213 -15.13 32.08 -23.32
CA GLY A 213 -14.65 32.13 -24.69
C GLY A 213 -15.29 31.10 -25.61
N ILE A 214 -15.25 31.40 -26.90
CA ILE A 214 -16.02 30.66 -27.89
C ILE A 214 -15.49 29.25 -28.16
N GLU A 215 -14.17 29.01 -28.11
CA GLU A 215 -13.62 27.67 -28.33
C GLU A 215 -14.13 26.69 -27.27
N ALA A 216 -14.12 27.12 -25.99
CA ALA A 216 -14.72 26.37 -24.89
C ALA A 216 -16.22 26.15 -25.14
N ALA A 217 -16.97 27.21 -25.53
CA ALA A 217 -18.40 27.10 -25.81
C ALA A 217 -18.70 26.09 -26.93
N SER A 218 -17.98 26.14 -28.04
CA SER A 218 -18.15 25.22 -29.17
C SER A 218 -17.93 23.75 -28.75
N ARG A 219 -16.93 23.50 -27.90
CA ARG A 219 -16.66 22.17 -27.35
C ARG A 219 -17.71 21.70 -26.36
N VAL A 220 -18.25 22.63 -25.57
CA VAL A 220 -19.34 22.40 -24.60
C VAL A 220 -20.62 22.01 -25.30
N TYR A 221 -21.07 22.81 -26.26
CA TYR A 221 -22.36 22.62 -26.90
C TYR A 221 -22.31 21.56 -28.01
N PHE A 222 -21.21 21.49 -28.78
CA PHE A 222 -21.15 20.69 -30.02
C PHE A 222 -19.96 19.73 -30.13
N GLY A 223 -18.96 19.81 -29.25
CA GLY A 223 -17.82 18.88 -29.25
C GLY A 223 -16.78 19.09 -30.35
N LYS A 224 -16.72 20.28 -30.94
CA LYS A 224 -15.82 20.60 -32.05
C LYS A 224 -15.19 21.98 -31.89
N SER A 225 -14.17 22.27 -32.69
CA SER A 225 -13.51 23.58 -32.68
C SER A 225 -14.48 24.68 -33.14
N ALA A 226 -14.31 25.90 -32.60
CA ALA A 226 -15.02 27.09 -33.03
C ALA A 226 -14.80 27.42 -34.52
N ARG A 227 -13.71 26.91 -35.12
CA ARG A 227 -13.45 26.98 -36.56
C ARG A 227 -14.51 26.26 -37.39
N ASP A 228 -15.02 25.14 -36.87
CA ASP A 228 -15.90 24.21 -37.59
C ASP A 228 -17.39 24.42 -37.28
N LEU A 229 -17.73 25.55 -36.65
CA LEU A 229 -19.11 25.95 -36.39
C LEU A 229 -19.84 26.28 -37.69
N THR A 230 -20.98 25.61 -37.90
CA THR A 230 -21.91 25.90 -38.99
C THR A 230 -22.64 27.22 -38.76
N LEU A 231 -23.35 27.72 -39.78
CA LEU A 231 -24.20 28.91 -39.67
C LEU A 231 -25.22 28.79 -38.53
N ALA A 232 -25.92 27.64 -38.44
CA ALA A 232 -26.91 27.39 -37.40
C ALA A 232 -26.27 27.41 -36.00
N GLU A 233 -25.18 26.69 -35.79
CA GLU A 233 -24.52 26.62 -34.48
C GLU A 233 -23.90 27.97 -34.09
N SER A 234 -23.35 28.72 -35.06
CA SER A 234 -22.82 30.06 -34.84
C SER A 234 -23.91 31.03 -34.37
N ALA A 235 -25.06 31.03 -35.03
CA ALA A 235 -26.21 31.84 -34.64
C ALA A 235 -26.81 31.42 -33.28
N ALA A 236 -26.63 30.15 -32.88
CA ALA A 236 -27.06 29.66 -31.57
C ALA A 236 -26.12 30.08 -30.43
N LEU A 237 -24.81 30.19 -30.67
CA LEU A 237 -23.83 30.59 -29.65
C LEU A 237 -23.67 32.10 -29.51
N ALA A 238 -23.81 32.86 -30.60
CA ALA A 238 -23.62 34.31 -30.62
C ALA A 238 -24.42 35.09 -29.55
N PRO A 239 -25.70 34.79 -29.24
CA PRO A 239 -26.48 35.56 -28.27
C PRO A 239 -26.23 35.16 -26.80
N ILE A 240 -25.50 34.08 -26.54
CA ILE A 240 -25.35 33.54 -25.18
C ILE A 240 -24.61 34.49 -24.23
N PRO A 241 -23.54 35.23 -24.62
CA PRO A 241 -22.90 36.22 -23.75
C PRO A 241 -23.86 37.25 -23.15
N GLN A 242 -24.89 37.64 -23.90
CA GLN A 242 -25.92 38.57 -23.45
C GLN A 242 -26.99 37.88 -22.60
N PHE A 243 -27.29 36.61 -22.90
CA PHE A 243 -28.30 35.81 -22.20
C PHE A 243 -27.78 34.42 -21.80
N PRO A 244 -26.84 34.32 -20.82
CA PRO A 244 -26.16 33.06 -20.53
C PRO A 244 -27.08 31.92 -20.09
N THR A 245 -28.22 32.24 -19.48
CA THR A 245 -29.23 31.28 -19.01
C THR A 245 -30.22 30.84 -20.11
N GLN A 246 -30.24 31.51 -21.26
CA GLN A 246 -31.12 31.19 -22.40
C GLN A 246 -30.35 30.47 -23.50
N ASN A 247 -29.64 29.41 -23.11
CA ASN A 247 -28.77 28.64 -23.98
C ASN A 247 -29.41 27.30 -24.40
N PRO A 248 -28.87 26.60 -25.43
CA PRO A 248 -29.44 25.37 -25.95
C PRO A 248 -29.58 24.20 -24.96
N PHE A 249 -28.84 24.20 -23.85
CA PHE A 249 -28.95 23.17 -22.81
C PHE A 249 -29.99 23.46 -21.74
N ASP A 250 -30.07 24.72 -21.29
CA ASP A 250 -30.97 25.10 -20.20
C ASP A 250 -32.36 25.45 -20.70
N LYS A 251 -32.46 26.10 -21.87
CA LYS A 251 -33.71 26.60 -22.43
C LYS A 251 -33.74 26.47 -23.97
N PRO A 252 -33.88 25.25 -24.50
CA PRO A 252 -33.74 24.97 -25.94
C PRO A 252 -34.71 25.76 -26.82
N ASN A 253 -35.96 25.95 -26.38
CA ASN A 253 -36.96 26.68 -27.16
C ASN A 253 -36.64 28.19 -27.24
N GLU A 254 -36.28 28.82 -26.11
CA GLU A 254 -35.87 30.23 -26.08
C GLU A 254 -34.58 30.46 -26.90
N ALA A 255 -33.61 29.54 -26.78
CA ALA A 255 -32.39 29.56 -27.56
C ALA A 255 -32.66 29.44 -29.07
N LYS A 256 -33.64 28.61 -29.48
CA LYS A 256 -34.03 28.44 -30.89
C LYS A 256 -34.69 29.71 -31.45
N VAL A 257 -35.54 30.39 -30.67
CA VAL A 257 -36.12 31.68 -31.06
C VAL A 257 -35.02 32.72 -31.27
N ARG A 258 -34.06 32.81 -30.34
CA ARG A 258 -32.92 33.73 -30.46
C ARG A 258 -32.03 33.42 -31.64
N GLN A 259 -31.74 32.15 -31.89
CA GLN A 259 -31.01 31.74 -33.09
C GLN A 259 -31.67 32.31 -34.36
N GLY A 260 -33.00 32.25 -34.47
CA GLY A 260 -33.74 32.84 -35.58
C GLY A 260 -33.54 34.36 -35.72
N ILE A 261 -33.56 35.10 -34.61
CA ILE A 261 -33.29 36.55 -34.58
C ILE A 261 -31.87 36.86 -35.08
N ILE A 262 -30.88 36.07 -34.64
CA ILE A 262 -29.49 36.24 -35.04
C ILE A 262 -29.30 35.92 -36.53
N LEU A 263 -29.89 34.84 -37.03
CA LEU A 263 -29.85 34.49 -38.46
C LEU A 263 -30.45 35.60 -39.32
N GLN A 264 -31.56 36.20 -38.90
CA GLN A 264 -32.15 37.35 -39.57
C GLN A 264 -31.22 38.57 -39.52
N ALA A 265 -30.59 38.85 -38.37
CA ALA A 265 -29.63 39.93 -38.25
C ALA A 265 -28.41 39.74 -39.16
N MET A 266 -27.93 38.51 -39.36
CA MET A 266 -26.85 38.18 -40.29
C MET A 266 -27.22 38.42 -41.75
N LEU A 267 -28.47 38.12 -42.14
CA LEU A 267 -28.99 38.41 -43.47
C LEU A 267 -29.00 39.92 -43.74
N GLU A 268 -29.60 40.69 -42.82
CA GLU A 268 -29.60 42.15 -42.89
C GLU A 268 -28.19 42.74 -42.86
N GLY A 269 -27.26 42.10 -42.13
CA GLY A 269 -25.84 42.44 -42.12
C GLY A 269 -25.19 42.24 -43.48
N THR A 270 -25.53 41.17 -44.20
CA THR A 270 -25.05 40.92 -45.56
C THR A 270 -25.57 41.99 -46.52
N GLU A 271 -26.86 42.33 -46.44
CA GLU A 271 -27.47 43.40 -47.26
C GLU A 271 -26.85 44.78 -46.98
N ALA A 272 -26.50 45.05 -45.72
CA ALA A 272 -25.85 46.29 -45.30
C ALA A 272 -24.34 46.32 -45.57
N GLY A 273 -23.74 45.26 -46.13
CA GLY A 273 -22.31 45.19 -46.43
C GLY A 273 -21.40 45.05 -45.20
N VAL A 274 -21.91 44.48 -44.10
CA VAL A 274 -21.12 44.20 -42.89
C VAL A 274 -20.01 43.20 -43.20
N LYS A 275 -18.78 43.52 -42.79
CA LYS A 275 -17.61 42.66 -43.00
C LYS A 275 -17.80 41.28 -42.36
N ASP A 276 -17.31 40.24 -43.03
CA ASP A 276 -17.48 38.81 -42.71
C ASP A 276 -18.90 38.25 -42.88
N CYS A 277 -19.92 39.10 -43.16
CA CYS A 277 -21.27 38.65 -43.45
C CYS A 277 -21.47 38.35 -44.94
N ASN A 278 -21.68 37.07 -45.23
CA ASN A 278 -22.03 36.59 -46.57
C ASN A 278 -22.97 35.39 -46.45
N VAL A 279 -24.23 35.66 -46.09
CA VAL A 279 -25.27 34.65 -45.98
C VAL A 279 -26.44 34.97 -46.92
N THR A 280 -27.02 33.94 -47.53
CA THR A 280 -28.19 34.08 -48.42
C THR A 280 -29.49 33.79 -47.67
N PRO A 281 -30.65 34.28 -48.16
CA PRO A 281 -31.95 33.94 -47.58
C PRO A 281 -32.19 32.43 -47.48
N GLN A 282 -31.74 31.67 -48.49
CA GLN A 282 -31.85 30.22 -48.50
C GLN A 282 -31.02 29.57 -47.39
N GLN A 283 -29.76 29.97 -47.22
CA GLN A 283 -28.90 29.45 -46.14
C GLN A 283 -29.44 29.75 -44.75
N VAL A 284 -30.04 30.94 -44.57
CA VAL A 284 -30.68 31.34 -43.32
C VAL A 284 -31.89 30.45 -43.00
N GLU A 285 -32.74 30.16 -43.98
CA GLU A 285 -33.89 29.28 -43.78
C GLU A 285 -33.46 27.83 -43.50
N GLU A 286 -32.46 27.33 -44.23
CA GLU A 286 -31.86 26.01 -43.98
C GLU A 286 -31.27 25.93 -42.56
N ALA A 287 -30.52 26.95 -42.13
CA ALA A 287 -29.95 27.01 -40.77
C ALA A 287 -31.02 27.12 -39.69
N ARG A 288 -32.14 27.82 -39.97
CA ARG A 288 -33.28 27.94 -39.05
C ARG A 288 -33.97 26.59 -38.86
N LEU A 289 -34.12 25.80 -39.91
CA LEU A 289 -34.74 24.48 -39.88
C LEU A 289 -33.79 23.38 -39.38
N ALA A 290 -32.47 23.60 -39.45
CA ALA A 290 -31.48 22.65 -38.98
C ALA A 290 -31.65 22.29 -37.49
N SER A 291 -31.58 20.98 -37.21
CA SER A 291 -31.51 20.46 -35.84
C SER A 291 -30.08 20.57 -35.32
N LEU A 292 -29.93 21.12 -34.11
CA LEU A 292 -28.63 21.24 -33.44
C LEU A 292 -28.28 19.91 -32.77
N LYS A 293 -27.17 19.29 -33.18
CA LYS A 293 -26.63 18.08 -32.52
C LYS A 293 -25.86 18.47 -31.26
N LEU A 294 -26.58 18.62 -30.15
CA LEU A 294 -25.99 18.97 -28.87
C LEU A 294 -25.29 17.79 -28.20
N ARG A 295 -24.19 18.04 -27.47
CA ARG A 295 -23.54 17.05 -26.61
C ARG A 295 -24.36 16.74 -25.36
N THR A 296 -24.13 15.58 -24.74
CA THR A 296 -24.64 15.31 -23.39
C THR A 296 -23.78 16.02 -22.34
N ARG A 297 -24.40 16.63 -21.31
CA ARG A 297 -23.68 17.36 -20.24
C ARG A 297 -22.62 16.50 -19.53
N GLN A 298 -22.86 15.20 -19.39
CA GLN A 298 -21.93 14.25 -18.76
C GLN A 298 -20.63 14.03 -19.56
N SER A 299 -20.68 14.14 -20.90
CA SER A 299 -19.55 13.78 -21.76
C SER A 299 -18.31 14.68 -21.61
N ARG A 300 -18.44 15.86 -20.99
CA ARG A 300 -17.34 16.81 -20.76
C ARG A 300 -16.55 16.51 -19.48
N PHE A 301 -17.18 15.88 -18.49
CA PHE A 301 -16.52 15.47 -17.25
C PHE A 301 -16.03 14.02 -17.30
N ASN A 302 -15.96 13.43 -18.49
CA ASN A 302 -15.48 12.06 -18.64
C ASN A 302 -13.95 12.07 -18.51
N ILE A 303 -13.47 11.76 -17.31
CA ILE A 303 -12.06 11.70 -16.99
C ILE A 303 -11.56 10.32 -17.42
N GLN A 304 -10.58 10.27 -18.32
CA GLN A 304 -9.94 9.00 -18.66
C GLN A 304 -8.99 8.60 -17.52
N ALA A 305 -8.95 7.31 -17.21
CA ALA A 305 -8.19 6.77 -16.08
C ALA A 305 -8.35 7.62 -14.80
N PRO A 306 -9.60 7.81 -14.32
CA PRO A 306 -9.95 8.88 -13.39
C PRO A 306 -9.14 8.89 -12.10
N HIS A 307 -8.85 7.72 -11.52
CA HIS A 307 -8.03 7.60 -10.32
C HIS A 307 -6.61 8.12 -10.52
N PHE A 308 -5.97 7.78 -11.63
CA PHE A 308 -4.64 8.29 -11.96
C PHE A 308 -4.68 9.78 -12.28
N SER A 309 -5.65 10.23 -13.08
CA SER A 309 -5.76 11.62 -13.52
C SER A 309 -5.95 12.59 -12.36
N VAL A 310 -6.79 12.22 -11.38
CA VAL A 310 -6.96 12.99 -10.13
C VAL A 310 -5.68 12.95 -9.29
N TYR A 311 -5.06 11.77 -9.13
CA TYR A 311 -3.77 11.65 -8.44
C TYR A 311 -2.68 12.52 -9.08
N ALA A 312 -2.57 12.52 -10.41
CA ALA A 312 -1.58 13.30 -11.15
C ALA A 312 -1.84 14.80 -11.06
N ARG A 313 -3.11 15.24 -11.06
CA ARG A 313 -3.49 16.65 -10.82
C ARG A 313 -2.97 17.12 -9.47
N ASP A 314 -3.21 16.35 -8.42
CA ASP A 314 -2.83 16.75 -7.06
C ASP A 314 -1.31 16.71 -6.90
N HIS A 315 -0.67 15.63 -7.36
CA HIS A 315 0.77 15.44 -7.25
C HIS A 315 1.58 16.46 -8.07
N VAL A 316 1.07 16.95 -9.22
CA VAL A 316 1.79 17.96 -10.00
C VAL A 316 1.92 19.29 -9.25
N ALA A 317 0.96 19.62 -8.38
CA ALA A 317 1.05 20.84 -7.57
C ALA A 317 2.22 20.74 -6.58
N ASP A 318 2.40 19.59 -5.92
CA ASP A 318 3.53 19.33 -5.02
C ASP A 318 4.87 19.42 -5.77
N VAL A 319 4.93 18.80 -6.95
CA VAL A 319 6.13 18.82 -7.81
C VAL A 319 6.50 20.24 -8.22
N LEU A 320 5.52 21.05 -8.64
CA LEU A 320 5.77 22.44 -9.06
C LEU A 320 6.13 23.34 -7.86
N ALA A 321 5.51 23.13 -6.71
CA ALA A 321 5.83 23.88 -5.49
C ALA A 321 7.30 23.70 -5.10
N ASP A 322 7.76 22.44 -5.04
CA ASP A 322 9.15 22.11 -4.71
C ASP A 322 10.12 22.57 -5.82
N HIS A 323 9.80 22.31 -7.09
CA HIS A 323 10.71 22.60 -8.21
C HIS A 323 10.87 24.10 -8.49
N LEU A 324 9.79 24.88 -8.38
CA LEU A 324 9.81 26.32 -8.64
C LEU A 324 10.09 27.15 -7.39
N GLY A 325 10.09 26.53 -6.20
CA GLY A 325 10.25 27.24 -4.92
C GLY A 325 9.08 28.18 -4.62
N ILE A 326 7.86 27.82 -5.04
CA ILE A 326 6.63 28.59 -4.83
C ILE A 326 5.79 27.96 -3.70
N THR A 327 4.84 28.72 -3.16
CA THR A 327 3.94 28.19 -2.14
C THR A 327 2.97 27.16 -2.74
N GLN A 328 2.51 26.21 -1.92
CA GLN A 328 1.54 25.20 -2.35
C GLN A 328 0.27 25.83 -2.93
N ALA A 329 -0.23 26.92 -2.33
CA ALA A 329 -1.41 27.61 -2.82
C ALA A 329 -1.20 28.21 -4.22
N ALA A 330 0.00 28.76 -4.50
CA ALA A 330 0.34 29.27 -5.82
C ALA A 330 0.48 28.15 -6.86
N ALA A 331 1.04 27.00 -6.47
CA ALA A 331 1.13 25.84 -7.35
C ALA A 331 -0.26 25.27 -7.70
N VAL A 332 -1.15 25.17 -6.71
CA VAL A 332 -2.55 24.73 -6.92
C VAL A 332 -3.30 25.70 -7.84
N ASP A 333 -3.16 27.01 -7.63
CA ASP A 333 -3.76 28.02 -8.53
C ASP A 333 -3.21 27.89 -9.96
N LEU A 334 -1.90 27.69 -10.10
CA LEU A 334 -1.26 27.45 -11.40
C LEU A 334 -1.78 26.18 -12.08
N VAL A 335 -1.99 25.09 -11.34
CA VAL A 335 -2.58 23.85 -11.89
C VAL A 335 -4.03 24.06 -12.30
N ASN A 336 -4.82 24.81 -11.53
CA ASN A 336 -6.24 25.04 -11.84
C ASN A 336 -6.47 26.06 -12.96
N ARG A 337 -5.58 27.05 -13.12
CA ARG A 337 -5.83 28.26 -13.93
C ARG A 337 -4.73 28.63 -14.91
N GLY A 338 -3.54 28.04 -14.78
CA GLY A 338 -2.34 28.41 -15.53
C GLY A 338 -2.28 27.89 -16.96
N GLY A 339 -3.28 27.16 -17.44
CA GLY A 339 -3.30 26.59 -18.79
C GLY A 339 -2.19 25.59 -19.04
N LEU A 340 -1.81 24.80 -18.03
CA LEU A 340 -0.66 23.92 -18.12
C LEU A 340 -0.93 22.75 -19.08
N LYS A 341 0.12 22.26 -19.73
CA LYS A 341 0.12 20.93 -20.37
C LYS A 341 0.98 19.99 -19.54
N ILE A 342 0.33 19.02 -18.91
CA ILE A 342 0.98 18.06 -18.00
C ILE A 342 1.06 16.72 -18.72
N TYR A 343 2.27 16.25 -19.01
CA TYR A 343 2.54 14.93 -19.60
C TYR A 343 2.90 13.95 -18.49
N THR A 344 2.16 12.85 -18.41
CA THR A 344 2.26 11.86 -17.33
C THR A 344 2.90 10.57 -17.81
N THR A 345 3.14 9.65 -16.88
CA THR A 345 3.71 8.32 -17.17
C THR A 345 2.68 7.29 -17.63
N LEU A 346 1.39 7.56 -17.39
CA LEU A 346 0.30 6.63 -17.67
C LEU A 346 0.29 6.24 -19.15
N ASP A 347 0.10 4.96 -19.43
CA ASP A 347 -0.28 4.46 -20.74
C ASP A 347 -1.78 4.19 -20.73
N LEU A 348 -2.56 5.02 -21.44
CA LEU A 348 -4.02 4.94 -21.39
C LEU A 348 -4.55 3.59 -21.90
N ASP A 349 -3.97 3.06 -22.98
CA ASP A 349 -4.42 1.80 -23.58
C ASP A 349 -4.15 0.63 -22.63
N MET A 350 -2.99 0.62 -21.97
CA MET A 350 -2.68 -0.37 -20.92
C MET A 350 -3.63 -0.23 -19.73
N ASN A 351 -3.88 1.00 -19.26
CA ASN A 351 -4.77 1.23 -18.11
C ASN A 351 -6.19 0.72 -18.38
N GLU A 352 -6.76 1.02 -19.56
CA GLU A 352 -8.06 0.48 -19.97
C GLU A 352 -8.07 -1.04 -20.07
N GLN A 353 -6.99 -1.64 -20.60
CA GLN A 353 -6.87 -3.08 -20.72
C GLN A 353 -6.87 -3.75 -19.34
N VAL A 354 -6.05 -3.27 -18.39
CA VAL A 354 -5.99 -3.87 -17.04
C VAL A 354 -7.27 -3.62 -16.25
N GLN A 355 -7.95 -2.49 -16.43
CA GLN A 355 -9.26 -2.25 -15.83
C GLN A 355 -10.30 -3.25 -16.34
N LYS A 356 -10.33 -3.55 -17.64
CA LYS A 356 -11.25 -4.57 -18.21
C LYS A 356 -11.02 -5.96 -17.59
N LEU A 357 -9.77 -6.32 -17.32
CA LEU A 357 -9.43 -7.58 -16.65
C LEU A 357 -9.89 -7.60 -15.19
N ALA A 358 -9.77 -6.48 -14.47
CA ALA A 358 -10.29 -6.33 -13.12
C ALA A 358 -11.82 -6.48 -13.08
N VAL A 359 -12.52 -5.77 -13.97
CA VAL A 359 -13.99 -5.83 -14.10
C VAL A 359 -14.43 -7.27 -14.37
N LYS A 360 -13.80 -7.96 -15.33
CA LYS A 360 -14.11 -9.37 -15.65
C LYS A 360 -14.06 -10.26 -14.42
N GLN A 361 -13.00 -10.18 -13.61
CA GLN A 361 -12.88 -11.04 -12.42
C GLN A 361 -13.88 -10.67 -11.33
N VAL A 362 -14.05 -9.38 -11.04
CA VAL A 362 -14.98 -8.92 -9.99
C VAL A 362 -16.42 -9.28 -10.36
N THR A 363 -16.82 -9.12 -11.63
CA THR A 363 -18.14 -9.56 -12.11
C THR A 363 -18.31 -11.07 -11.92
N ALA A 364 -17.32 -11.89 -12.29
CA ALA A 364 -17.39 -13.34 -12.10
C ALA A 364 -17.52 -13.74 -10.62
N LEU A 365 -16.82 -13.06 -9.72
CA LEU A 365 -16.95 -13.27 -8.27
C LEU A 365 -18.34 -12.86 -7.75
N ALA A 366 -18.86 -11.72 -8.21
CA ALA A 366 -20.19 -11.25 -7.84
C ALA A 366 -21.29 -12.22 -8.30
N GLU A 367 -21.24 -12.67 -9.56
CA GLU A 367 -22.18 -13.65 -10.13
C GLU A 367 -22.12 -15.01 -9.40
N ALA A 368 -20.94 -15.40 -8.91
CA ALA A 368 -20.75 -16.59 -8.09
C ALA A 368 -21.14 -16.39 -6.60
N GLY A 369 -21.75 -15.25 -6.25
CA GLY A 369 -22.22 -14.94 -4.89
C GLY A 369 -21.10 -14.73 -3.87
N LYS A 370 -19.89 -14.36 -4.31
CA LYS A 370 -18.68 -14.30 -3.47
C LYS A 370 -18.50 -13.02 -2.67
N LYS A 371 -19.45 -12.08 -2.79
CA LYS A 371 -19.49 -10.81 -2.02
C LYS A 371 -18.22 -9.96 -2.17
N ALA A 372 -17.62 -9.98 -3.36
CA ALA A 372 -16.53 -9.09 -3.75
C ALA A 372 -17.05 -8.15 -4.84
N ASN A 373 -16.92 -6.83 -4.66
CA ASN A 373 -17.48 -5.85 -5.58
C ASN A 373 -16.47 -4.84 -6.13
N ASN A 374 -15.21 -4.89 -5.68
CA ASN A 374 -14.19 -3.94 -6.13
C ASN A 374 -12.78 -4.56 -6.25
N ALA A 375 -11.93 -3.89 -7.02
CA ALA A 375 -10.52 -4.22 -7.22
C ALA A 375 -9.70 -2.97 -7.56
N ALA A 376 -8.40 -3.03 -7.26
CA ALA A 376 -7.43 -2.00 -7.60
C ALA A 376 -6.15 -2.63 -8.16
N ILE A 377 -5.50 -1.93 -9.08
CA ILE A 377 -4.30 -2.39 -9.79
C ILE A 377 -3.31 -1.23 -9.91
N VAL A 378 -2.05 -1.51 -9.62
CA VAL A 378 -0.91 -0.63 -9.94
C VAL A 378 0.07 -1.39 -10.81
N VAL A 379 0.47 -0.80 -11.93
CA VAL A 379 1.52 -1.33 -12.81
C VAL A 379 2.67 -0.33 -12.86
N LEU A 380 3.86 -0.76 -12.44
CA LEU A 380 5.09 0.02 -12.51
C LEU A 380 6.03 -0.56 -13.56
N LYS A 381 6.75 0.33 -14.25
CA LYS A 381 7.88 -0.02 -15.10
C LYS A 381 9.14 -0.17 -14.23
N ARG A 382 9.74 -1.36 -14.23
CA ARG A 382 10.77 -1.74 -13.25
C ARG A 382 11.97 -0.79 -13.19
N ASP A 383 12.58 -0.39 -14.30
CA ASP A 383 13.82 0.41 -14.24
C ASP A 383 13.62 1.92 -13.98
N THR A 384 12.38 2.41 -14.03
CA THR A 384 12.08 3.85 -13.91
C THR A 384 11.03 4.18 -12.85
N ALA A 385 10.37 3.16 -12.29
CA ALA A 385 9.21 3.30 -11.42
C ALA A 385 8.09 4.20 -11.99
N GLU A 386 8.03 4.35 -13.33
CA GLU A 386 6.92 5.00 -14.03
C GLU A 386 5.63 4.24 -13.75
N ILE A 387 4.60 4.93 -13.25
CA ILE A 387 3.26 4.38 -13.09
C ILE A 387 2.62 4.30 -14.48
N LEU A 388 2.49 3.08 -15.01
CA LEU A 388 1.92 2.85 -16.34
C LEU A 388 0.40 2.70 -16.30
N ALA A 389 -0.12 2.15 -15.20
CA ALA A 389 -1.56 2.03 -14.94
C ALA A 389 -1.82 2.18 -13.44
N MET A 390 -2.92 2.85 -13.11
CA MET A 390 -3.45 2.94 -11.75
C MET A 390 -4.98 2.92 -11.80
N VAL A 391 -5.53 1.76 -11.46
CA VAL A 391 -6.96 1.51 -11.30
C VAL A 391 -7.24 1.49 -9.81
N GLY A 392 -7.97 2.47 -9.30
CA GLY A 392 -8.34 2.56 -7.87
C GLY A 392 -9.66 1.88 -7.51
N SER A 393 -10.49 1.60 -8.52
CA SER A 393 -11.79 0.92 -8.44
C SER A 393 -12.10 0.34 -9.83
N VAL A 394 -12.90 -0.73 -9.89
CA VAL A 394 -13.36 -1.32 -11.16
C VAL A 394 -14.28 -0.39 -11.95
N ASP A 395 -15.04 0.46 -11.27
CA ASP A 395 -15.91 1.47 -11.85
C ASP A 395 -15.88 2.75 -11.01
N TYR A 396 -15.33 3.82 -11.57
CA TYR A 396 -15.20 5.11 -10.90
C TYR A 396 -16.53 5.83 -10.67
N TYR A 397 -17.50 5.63 -11.57
CA TYR A 397 -18.77 6.34 -11.56
C TYR A 397 -19.88 5.56 -10.85
N ASN A 398 -19.57 4.39 -10.29
CA ASN A 398 -20.50 3.60 -9.50
C ASN A 398 -20.44 3.99 -8.01
N ASP A 399 -21.38 4.83 -7.58
CA ASP A 399 -21.47 5.27 -6.18
C ASP A 399 -21.84 4.11 -5.22
N THR A 400 -22.38 2.97 -5.69
CA THR A 400 -22.75 1.84 -4.80
C THR A 400 -21.55 1.05 -4.25
N ILE A 401 -20.38 1.20 -4.89
CA ILE A 401 -19.12 0.59 -4.45
C ILE A 401 -18.10 1.65 -4.01
N ASP A 402 -18.56 2.88 -3.78
CA ASP A 402 -17.72 4.07 -3.55
C ASP A 402 -16.65 4.23 -4.64
N GLY A 403 -17.05 4.11 -5.91
CA GLY A 403 -16.13 4.01 -7.05
C GLY A 403 -15.08 5.11 -7.17
N LYS A 404 -15.37 6.31 -6.64
CA LYS A 404 -14.44 7.45 -6.65
C LYS A 404 -13.30 7.31 -5.64
N TYR A 405 -13.45 6.45 -4.63
CA TYR A 405 -12.44 6.18 -3.63
C TYR A 405 -11.27 5.40 -4.25
N ASN A 406 -10.09 6.00 -4.28
CA ASN A 406 -8.92 5.37 -4.88
C ASN A 406 -8.28 4.36 -3.91
N VAL A 407 -8.65 3.09 -4.02
CA VAL A 407 -8.10 2.04 -3.14
C VAL A 407 -6.59 1.84 -3.34
N ALA A 408 -6.02 2.24 -4.49
CA ALA A 408 -4.58 2.15 -4.71
C ALA A 408 -3.76 3.02 -3.73
N LEU A 409 -4.39 4.08 -3.19
CA LEU A 409 -3.81 5.02 -2.22
C LEU A 409 -4.41 4.87 -0.82
N ALA A 410 -5.32 3.91 -0.62
CA ALA A 410 -5.98 3.65 0.65
C ALA A 410 -5.13 2.76 1.55
N LEU A 411 -5.27 2.96 2.86
CA LEU A 411 -4.72 2.04 3.86
C LEU A 411 -5.56 0.76 3.88
N ARG A 412 -4.92 -0.37 3.57
CA ARG A 412 -5.53 -1.70 3.57
C ARG A 412 -4.55 -2.72 4.15
N GLN A 413 -5.06 -3.79 4.75
CA GLN A 413 -4.19 -4.82 5.32
C GLN A 413 -3.60 -5.69 4.21
N PRO A 414 -2.26 -5.75 4.03
CA PRO A 414 -1.62 -6.44 2.91
C PRO A 414 -1.65 -7.98 3.06
N GLY A 415 -2.06 -8.48 4.22
CA GLY A 415 -1.99 -9.90 4.55
C GLY A 415 -0.56 -10.45 4.43
N SER A 416 -0.45 -11.71 4.00
CA SER A 416 0.83 -12.39 3.75
C SER A 416 1.70 -11.78 2.63
N SER A 417 1.23 -10.78 1.88
CA SER A 417 2.07 -10.10 0.88
C SER A 417 3.15 -9.21 1.50
N PHE A 418 3.09 -8.97 2.82
CA PHE A 418 4.12 -8.28 3.60
C PHE A 418 5.33 -9.18 3.96
N LYS A 419 5.15 -10.51 3.99
CA LYS A 419 6.18 -11.49 4.40
C LYS A 419 7.55 -11.29 3.72
N PRO A 420 7.64 -11.00 2.40
CA PRO A 420 8.94 -10.76 1.75
C PRO A 420 9.82 -9.73 2.45
N ILE A 421 9.24 -8.67 3.05
CA ILE A 421 9.99 -7.66 3.81
C ILE A 421 10.62 -8.29 5.07
N THR A 422 9.85 -9.08 5.82
CA THR A 422 10.31 -9.82 7.01
C THR A 422 11.45 -10.76 6.66
N TYR A 423 11.28 -11.59 5.63
CA TYR A 423 12.29 -12.57 5.23
C TYR A 423 13.54 -11.91 4.66
N LEU A 424 13.39 -10.79 3.94
CA LEU A 424 14.53 -10.01 3.45
C LEU A 424 15.35 -9.41 4.58
N GLU A 425 14.70 -8.88 5.62
CA GLU A 425 15.41 -8.39 6.82
C GLU A 425 16.17 -9.53 7.50
N LEU A 426 15.57 -10.72 7.58
CA LEU A 426 16.22 -11.87 8.17
C LEU A 426 17.43 -12.37 7.34
N LEU A 427 17.32 -12.36 6.00
CA LEU A 427 18.47 -12.59 5.11
C LEU A 427 19.57 -11.54 5.33
N ARG A 428 19.20 -10.26 5.51
CA ARG A 428 20.14 -9.16 5.80
C ARG A 428 20.90 -9.39 7.12
N GLN A 429 20.30 -10.09 8.07
CA GLN A 429 20.90 -10.48 9.35
C GLN A 429 21.75 -11.76 9.27
N GLY A 430 22.03 -12.27 8.07
CA GLY A 430 22.94 -13.40 7.85
C GLY A 430 22.27 -14.77 7.82
N LYS A 431 20.94 -14.85 7.92
CA LYS A 431 20.21 -16.08 7.60
C LYS A 431 20.21 -16.32 6.08
N SER A 432 19.81 -17.52 5.68
CA SER A 432 19.81 -17.97 4.29
C SER A 432 18.49 -18.65 3.90
N ALA A 433 18.26 -18.82 2.60
CA ALA A 433 17.12 -19.57 2.07
C ALA A 433 17.04 -21.03 2.58
N ALA A 434 18.17 -21.58 3.06
CA ALA A 434 18.27 -22.89 3.69
C ALA A 434 17.80 -22.91 5.16
N THR A 435 17.71 -21.77 5.84
CA THR A 435 17.41 -21.71 7.29
C THR A 435 16.11 -22.44 7.58
N MET A 436 16.17 -23.44 8.47
CA MET A 436 15.00 -24.22 8.87
C MET A 436 14.21 -23.54 9.98
N PHE A 437 12.89 -23.57 9.83
CA PHE A 437 11.88 -23.17 10.80
C PHE A 437 11.04 -24.37 11.19
N TRP A 438 10.53 -24.35 12.42
CA TRP A 438 9.56 -25.33 12.89
C TRP A 438 8.14 -24.82 12.60
N ASP A 439 7.46 -25.50 11.68
CA ASP A 439 6.04 -25.31 11.43
C ASP A 439 5.21 -26.31 12.26
N VAL A 440 5.24 -26.10 13.57
CA VAL A 440 4.49 -26.85 14.59
C VAL A 440 3.75 -25.88 15.49
N ARG A 441 2.81 -26.37 16.32
CA ARG A 441 2.09 -25.52 17.27
C ARG A 441 3.07 -24.73 18.14
N THR A 442 3.11 -23.42 17.94
CA THR A 442 4.09 -22.53 18.59
C THR A 442 3.37 -21.34 19.19
N THR A 443 3.66 -21.09 20.47
CA THR A 443 3.10 -19.98 21.22
C THR A 443 4.20 -18.94 21.46
N PHE A 444 3.97 -17.72 21.00
CA PHE A 444 4.89 -16.61 21.12
C PHE A 444 4.47 -15.70 22.29
N PRO A 445 5.43 -15.16 23.06
CA PRO A 445 5.13 -14.10 24.01
C PRO A 445 4.46 -12.93 23.29
N SER A 446 3.31 -12.50 23.78
CA SER A 446 2.67 -11.26 23.35
C SER A 446 2.81 -10.27 24.51
N GLY A 447 2.90 -8.96 24.25
CA GLY A 447 3.05 -7.95 25.30
C GLY A 447 1.86 -7.80 26.26
N GLY A 448 0.89 -8.73 26.25
CA GLY A 448 -0.27 -8.76 27.15
C GLY A 448 -0.54 -10.16 27.74
N ASP A 449 -1.65 -10.32 28.44
CA ASP A 449 -1.95 -11.51 29.27
C ASP A 449 -2.22 -12.80 28.47
N ILE A 450 -2.52 -12.70 27.17
CA ILE A 450 -2.83 -13.84 26.30
C ILE A 450 -1.68 -14.05 25.32
N PRO A 451 -0.99 -15.21 25.35
CA PRO A 451 0.12 -15.45 24.44
C PRO A 451 -0.37 -15.70 23.01
N TYR A 452 0.40 -15.26 22.02
CA TYR A 452 0.00 -15.31 20.61
C TYR A 452 0.35 -16.66 19.98
N THR A 453 -0.67 -17.43 19.59
CA THR A 453 -0.49 -18.73 18.92
C THR A 453 -1.06 -18.66 17.50
N PRO A 454 -0.24 -18.36 16.48
CA PRO A 454 -0.69 -18.29 15.10
C PRO A 454 -1.04 -19.68 14.54
N GLU A 455 -1.94 -19.72 13.57
CA GLU A 455 -2.30 -20.92 12.83
C GLU A 455 -2.00 -20.74 11.33
N ASN A 456 -1.67 -21.84 10.66
CA ASN A 456 -1.58 -21.86 9.20
C ASN A 456 -2.97 -21.78 8.56
N TYR A 457 -3.01 -21.26 7.33
CA TYR A 457 -4.26 -21.12 6.60
C TYR A 457 -4.97 -22.47 6.37
N ASP A 458 -4.21 -23.53 6.10
CA ASP A 458 -4.71 -24.90 5.93
C ASP A 458 -4.98 -25.63 7.25
N ARG A 459 -4.72 -24.98 8.39
CA ARG A 459 -4.85 -25.52 9.75
C ARG A 459 -4.03 -26.80 9.98
N LYS A 460 -2.92 -26.94 9.27
CA LYS A 460 -1.99 -28.07 9.42
C LYS A 460 -0.61 -27.58 9.86
N TYR A 461 0.13 -28.49 10.48
CA TYR A 461 1.54 -28.31 10.84
C TYR A 461 2.39 -29.15 9.88
N HIS A 462 3.41 -28.54 9.28
CA HIS A 462 4.26 -29.18 8.28
C HIS A 462 5.64 -29.59 8.82
N GLY A 463 5.90 -29.40 10.12
CA GLY A 463 7.15 -29.79 10.76
C GLY A 463 8.34 -28.95 10.31
N PRO A 464 9.54 -29.52 10.12
CA PRO A 464 10.72 -28.76 9.73
C PRO A 464 10.59 -28.28 8.27
N ILE A 465 10.70 -26.98 8.05
CA ILE A 465 10.60 -26.37 6.72
C ILE A 465 11.66 -25.29 6.51
N ARG A 466 12.29 -25.27 5.33
CA ARG A 466 13.29 -24.25 5.00
C ARG A 466 12.63 -22.92 4.62
N MET A 467 13.34 -21.81 4.84
CA MET A 467 12.92 -20.45 4.53
C MET A 467 12.32 -20.35 3.11
N ARG A 468 12.99 -20.94 2.11
CA ARG A 468 12.49 -21.04 0.73
C ARG A 468 11.05 -21.53 0.68
N GLN A 469 10.80 -22.71 1.24
CA GLN A 469 9.49 -23.33 1.17
C GLN A 469 8.48 -22.58 2.05
N ALA A 470 8.88 -22.11 3.22
CA ALA A 470 8.02 -21.34 4.13
C ALA A 470 7.48 -20.05 3.49
N LEU A 471 8.35 -19.30 2.81
CA LEU A 471 7.95 -18.09 2.08
C LEU A 471 7.13 -18.43 0.83
N SER A 472 7.60 -19.37 0.00
CA SER A 472 6.93 -19.73 -1.27
C SER A 472 5.57 -20.38 -1.07
N ARG A 473 5.34 -21.06 0.06
CA ARG A 473 4.04 -21.66 0.44
C ARG A 473 3.22 -20.76 1.37
N SER A 474 3.82 -19.63 1.80
CA SER A 474 3.17 -18.62 2.62
C SER A 474 2.66 -19.13 3.98
N TYR A 475 3.35 -20.06 4.63
CA TYR A 475 2.98 -20.54 5.96
C TYR A 475 3.13 -19.44 7.01
N ASN A 476 2.24 -19.43 8.00
CA ASN A 476 2.10 -18.35 8.97
C ASN A 476 3.05 -18.51 10.14
N ILE A 477 3.15 -19.71 10.69
CA ILE A 477 3.95 -19.96 11.91
C ILE A 477 5.44 -19.67 11.66
N PRO A 478 6.08 -20.16 10.56
CA PRO A 478 7.46 -19.81 10.23
C PRO A 478 7.66 -18.32 9.97
N ALA A 479 6.65 -17.64 9.41
CA ALA A 479 6.75 -16.20 9.14
C ALA A 479 6.71 -15.38 10.44
N VAL A 480 5.88 -15.78 11.41
CA VAL A 480 5.83 -15.18 12.74
C VAL A 480 7.15 -15.41 13.48
N ASP A 481 7.72 -16.62 13.42
CA ASP A 481 9.04 -16.89 13.99
C ASP A 481 10.14 -16.08 13.27
N ALA A 482 10.06 -15.94 11.95
CA ALA A 482 10.98 -15.10 11.19
C ALA A 482 10.92 -13.63 11.64
N LEU A 483 9.72 -13.08 11.90
CA LEU A 483 9.58 -11.73 12.44
C LEU A 483 10.09 -11.62 13.88
N ASN A 484 9.83 -12.63 14.71
CA ASN A 484 10.32 -12.69 16.07
C ASN A 484 11.86 -12.68 16.12
N GLN A 485 12.51 -13.45 15.25
CA GLN A 485 13.97 -13.45 15.10
C GLN A 485 14.51 -12.15 14.49
N ALA A 486 13.85 -11.60 13.47
CA ALA A 486 14.28 -10.38 12.79
C ALA A 486 14.12 -9.12 13.67
N GLY A 487 13.12 -9.12 14.56
CA GLY A 487 12.72 -7.99 15.38
C GLY A 487 11.79 -7.02 14.65
N ILE A 488 10.65 -6.71 15.26
CA ILE A 488 9.57 -5.90 14.67
C ILE A 488 10.08 -4.52 14.20
N GLY A 489 10.87 -3.84 15.04
CA GLY A 489 11.41 -2.51 14.69
C GLY A 489 12.42 -2.54 13.54
N ASN A 490 13.17 -3.63 13.35
CA ASN A 490 14.05 -3.78 12.19
C ASN A 490 13.23 -3.93 10.91
N VAL A 491 12.18 -4.76 10.95
CA VAL A 491 11.30 -4.98 9.79
C VAL A 491 10.55 -3.71 9.39
N ILE A 492 10.04 -2.92 10.35
CA ILE A 492 9.41 -1.62 10.06
C ILE A 492 10.40 -0.66 9.41
N ARG A 493 11.62 -0.52 9.95
CA ARG A 493 12.67 0.33 9.35
C ARG A 493 13.01 -0.11 7.92
N THR A 494 13.10 -1.41 7.69
CA THR A 494 13.35 -1.96 6.35
C THR A 494 12.17 -1.69 5.42
N ALA A 495 10.92 -1.82 5.89
CA ALA A 495 9.72 -1.45 5.12
C ALA A 495 9.73 0.03 4.71
N HIS A 496 10.02 0.94 5.65
CA HIS A 496 10.13 2.38 5.39
C HIS A 496 11.21 2.70 4.37
N LYS A 497 12.39 2.11 4.53
CA LYS A 497 13.53 2.31 3.63
C LYS A 497 13.25 1.81 2.22
N LEU A 498 12.49 0.73 2.07
CA LEU A 498 12.19 0.11 0.78
C LEU A 498 11.04 0.78 0.03
N GLY A 499 10.13 1.47 0.71
CA GLY A 499 9.02 2.12 0.01
C GLY A 499 7.73 2.35 0.80
N ILE A 500 7.57 1.86 2.02
CA ILE A 500 6.34 2.12 2.80
C ILE A 500 6.40 3.52 3.43
N THR A 501 5.32 4.30 3.30
CA THR A 501 5.21 5.65 3.92
C THR A 501 4.36 5.70 5.18
N ASP A 502 3.64 4.61 5.47
CA ASP A 502 2.80 4.41 6.65
C ASP A 502 3.51 3.49 7.67
N LEU A 503 2.79 2.83 8.58
CA LEU A 503 3.34 2.06 9.71
C LEU A 503 3.93 2.89 10.86
N ASP A 504 3.31 4.04 11.16
CA ASP A 504 3.85 5.05 12.08
C ASP A 504 3.27 4.97 13.51
N LYS A 505 2.43 3.96 13.82
CA LYS A 505 1.75 3.81 15.13
C LYS A 505 2.64 3.32 16.29
N GLY A 506 3.93 3.06 16.04
CA GLY A 506 4.92 2.68 17.08
C GLY A 506 4.92 1.19 17.47
N LEU A 507 5.95 0.79 18.23
CA LEU A 507 6.19 -0.62 18.62
C LEU A 507 5.21 -1.16 19.68
N GLU A 508 4.50 -0.27 20.37
CA GLU A 508 3.42 -0.65 21.29
C GLU A 508 2.17 -1.12 20.53
N PHE A 509 1.97 -0.62 19.30
CA PHE A 509 0.85 -1.00 18.44
C PHE A 509 1.20 -2.22 17.57
N TYR A 510 2.38 -2.22 16.94
CA TYR A 510 2.76 -3.29 16.02
C TYR A 510 3.35 -4.49 16.75
N GLY A 511 2.63 -5.61 16.72
CA GLY A 511 3.07 -6.91 17.24
C GLY A 511 3.54 -7.88 16.15
N LEU A 512 3.73 -9.15 16.54
CA LEU A 512 4.14 -10.24 15.64
C LEU A 512 3.14 -10.54 14.52
N ALA A 513 1.89 -10.09 14.64
CA ALA A 513 0.90 -10.18 13.57
C ALA A 513 1.24 -9.27 12.36
N LEU A 514 2.18 -8.33 12.49
CA LEU A 514 2.59 -7.42 11.40
C LEU A 514 3.02 -8.19 10.15
N THR A 515 3.80 -9.27 10.29
CA THR A 515 4.26 -10.06 9.14
C THR A 515 3.13 -10.79 8.40
N LEU A 516 1.96 -10.91 9.03
CA LEU A 516 0.75 -11.47 8.44
C LEU A 516 -0.21 -10.39 7.96
N GLY A 517 0.21 -9.12 7.93
CA GLY A 517 -0.59 -7.99 7.49
C GLY A 517 -1.33 -7.24 8.60
N GLY A 518 -0.94 -7.41 9.86
CA GLY A 518 -1.52 -6.69 11.01
C GLY A 518 -1.27 -5.17 11.03
N GLY A 519 -0.66 -4.61 9.99
CA GLY A 519 -0.52 -3.17 9.76
C GLY A 519 -0.98 -2.81 8.34
N GLU A 520 -1.72 -1.71 8.22
CA GLU A 520 -2.26 -1.26 6.94
C GLU A 520 -1.21 -0.48 6.14
N VAL A 521 -1.19 -0.68 4.81
CA VAL A 521 -0.31 0.01 3.87
C VAL A 521 -1.07 0.35 2.58
N LYS A 522 -0.53 1.25 1.77
CA LYS A 522 -1.05 1.57 0.44
C LYS A 522 -0.61 0.54 -0.60
N LEU A 523 -1.47 0.25 -1.57
CA LEU A 523 -1.13 -0.63 -2.69
C LEU A 523 0.01 -0.07 -3.54
N LEU A 524 0.00 1.24 -3.81
CA LEU A 524 1.10 1.90 -4.52
C LEU A 524 2.44 1.71 -3.79
N ASP A 525 2.46 1.92 -2.47
CA ASP A 525 3.67 1.79 -1.65
C ASP A 525 4.21 0.36 -1.64
N LEU A 526 3.34 -0.63 -1.44
CA LEU A 526 3.78 -2.02 -1.47
C LEU A 526 4.22 -2.46 -2.88
N THR A 527 3.58 -1.96 -3.93
CA THR A 527 4.02 -2.20 -5.31
C THR A 527 5.42 -1.63 -5.54
N TYR A 528 5.70 -0.45 -4.99
CA TYR A 528 7.02 0.18 -5.08
C TYR A 528 8.11 -0.52 -4.25
N VAL A 529 7.74 -1.14 -3.12
CA VAL A 529 8.65 -2.05 -2.40
C VAL A 529 9.06 -3.23 -3.29
N TYR A 530 8.10 -3.82 -4.03
CA TYR A 530 8.39 -4.92 -4.96
C TYR A 530 9.20 -4.46 -6.18
N ASP A 531 9.04 -3.20 -6.60
CA ASP A 531 9.92 -2.58 -7.59
C ASP A 531 11.37 -2.50 -7.09
N THR A 532 11.55 -2.10 -5.83
CA THR A 532 12.88 -2.09 -5.20
C THR A 532 13.48 -3.51 -5.12
N PHE A 533 12.67 -4.55 -4.88
CA PHE A 533 13.14 -5.95 -4.97
C PHE A 533 13.58 -6.32 -6.38
N ALA A 534 12.76 -6.01 -7.38
CA ALA A 534 13.03 -6.26 -8.78
C ALA A 534 14.30 -5.54 -9.26
N ASN A 535 14.61 -4.39 -8.63
CA ASN A 535 15.77 -3.55 -8.88
C ASN A 535 17.05 -3.93 -8.13
N GLY A 536 17.15 -5.13 -7.57
CA GLY A 536 18.36 -5.53 -6.83
C GLY A 536 18.55 -4.75 -5.52
N GLY A 537 17.47 -4.17 -4.97
CA GLY A 537 17.50 -3.28 -3.82
C GLY A 537 17.94 -1.85 -4.14
N THR A 538 17.94 -1.47 -5.42
CA THR A 538 18.04 -0.08 -5.86
C THR A 538 16.64 0.53 -5.91
N MET A 539 16.46 1.70 -5.28
CA MET A 539 15.23 2.46 -5.43
C MET A 539 15.39 3.44 -6.57
N VAL A 540 14.43 3.46 -7.50
CA VAL A 540 14.44 4.32 -8.69
C VAL A 540 13.16 5.14 -8.72
N GLY A 541 13.21 6.40 -9.14
CA GLY A 541 11.98 7.20 -9.21
C GLY A 541 12.21 8.71 -9.26
N ALA A 542 11.22 9.45 -8.78
CA ALA A 542 11.25 10.91 -8.66
C ALA A 542 11.67 11.33 -7.25
N ALA A 543 12.33 12.48 -7.13
CA ALA A 543 12.63 13.03 -5.82
C ALA A 543 11.33 13.32 -5.06
N ARG A 544 11.25 12.84 -3.83
CA ARG A 544 10.12 13.13 -2.94
C ARG A 544 10.11 14.61 -2.56
N PRO A 545 8.96 15.30 -2.50
CA PRO A 545 8.88 16.70 -2.06
C PRO A 545 9.47 16.90 -0.67
N ALA A 546 10.11 18.05 -0.41
CA ALA A 546 10.79 18.30 0.86
C ALA A 546 9.85 18.19 2.09
N ALA A 547 8.58 18.57 1.94
CA ALA A 547 7.57 18.49 2.98
C ALA A 547 7.24 17.05 3.43
N ASP A 548 7.42 16.07 2.55
CA ASP A 548 7.07 14.67 2.81
C ASP A 548 8.26 13.81 3.23
N LYS A 549 9.48 14.35 3.15
CA LYS A 549 10.69 13.60 3.54
C LYS A 549 10.71 13.36 5.05
N LYS A 550 10.70 12.09 5.42
CA LYS A 550 10.91 11.62 6.80
C LYS A 550 12.23 10.86 6.88
N SER A 551 13.02 11.12 7.93
CA SER A 551 14.28 10.40 8.17
C SER A 551 14.01 8.91 8.37
N GLY A 552 14.75 8.05 7.65
CA GLY A 552 14.60 6.60 7.68
C GLY A 552 13.55 6.02 6.71
N TYR A 553 12.83 6.87 5.96
CA TYR A 553 11.85 6.46 4.96
C TYR A 553 12.45 6.53 3.55
N ARG A 554 11.68 6.06 2.56
CA ARG A 554 12.00 6.22 1.15
C ARG A 554 12.30 7.67 0.79
N GLU A 555 13.33 7.86 -0.04
CA GLU A 555 13.77 9.17 -0.53
C GLU A 555 13.20 9.52 -1.91
N LEU A 556 12.75 8.50 -2.65
CA LEU A 556 12.17 8.63 -3.99
C LEU A 556 10.75 8.07 -3.99
N ASP A 557 9.91 8.62 -4.84
CA ASP A 557 8.54 8.16 -5.11
C ASP A 557 8.43 7.57 -6.52
N PRO A 558 7.42 6.70 -6.77
CA PRO A 558 7.04 6.31 -8.12
C PRO A 558 6.78 7.53 -9.01
N VAL A 559 7.16 7.46 -10.28
CA VAL A 559 7.07 8.58 -11.20
C VAL A 559 5.67 8.62 -11.80
N SER A 560 4.98 9.75 -11.65
CA SER A 560 3.68 10.00 -12.29
C SER A 560 3.71 11.14 -13.33
N ILE A 561 4.63 12.09 -13.19
CA ILE A 561 4.75 13.28 -14.05
C ILE A 561 6.07 13.22 -14.81
N LEU A 562 6.01 13.35 -16.14
CA LEU A 562 7.18 13.41 -17.01
C LEU A 562 7.56 14.85 -17.35
N ARG A 563 6.59 15.70 -17.65
CA ARG A 563 6.85 17.05 -18.14
C ARG A 563 5.67 17.98 -17.88
N VAL A 564 5.94 19.24 -17.57
CA VAL A 564 4.92 20.29 -17.44
C VAL A 564 5.32 21.49 -18.29
N GLU A 565 4.42 21.97 -19.13
CA GLU A 565 4.56 23.21 -19.88
C GLU A 565 3.52 24.24 -19.43
N ASP A 566 3.84 25.53 -19.53
CA ASP A 566 2.85 26.60 -19.41
C ASP A 566 2.01 26.77 -20.70
N ALA A 567 1.02 27.68 -20.65
CA ALA A 567 0.15 27.97 -21.80
C ALA A 567 0.90 28.46 -23.07
N LYS A 568 2.12 28.99 -22.91
CA LYS A 568 2.97 29.50 -24.00
C LYS A 568 3.95 28.44 -24.52
N GLY A 569 3.94 27.23 -23.94
CA GLY A 569 4.83 26.13 -24.32
C GLY A 569 6.21 26.19 -23.65
N LYS A 570 6.41 27.03 -22.63
CA LYS A 570 7.65 27.02 -21.83
C LYS A 570 7.61 25.82 -20.89
N VAL A 571 8.65 25.00 -20.92
CA VAL A 571 8.80 23.88 -19.98
C VAL A 571 9.06 24.43 -18.57
N LEU A 572 8.16 24.10 -17.64
CA LEU A 572 8.25 24.44 -16.22
C LEU A 572 8.90 23.32 -15.40
N PHE A 573 8.70 22.06 -15.82
CA PHE A 573 9.26 20.88 -15.17
C PHE A 573 9.53 19.80 -16.21
N GLU A 574 10.63 19.07 -16.03
CA GLU A 574 10.96 17.87 -16.81
C GLU A 574 11.61 16.84 -15.88
N HIS A 575 11.06 15.64 -15.86
CA HIS A 575 11.49 14.57 -14.98
C HIS A 575 12.90 14.10 -15.33
N ARG A 576 13.73 13.94 -14.29
CA ARG A 576 15.03 13.30 -14.37
C ARG A 576 15.03 12.13 -13.40
N SER A 577 15.20 10.92 -13.93
CA SER A 577 15.19 9.72 -13.10
C SER A 577 16.34 9.75 -12.11
N ALA A 578 15.99 9.62 -10.83
CA ALA A 578 16.94 9.48 -9.74
C ALA A 578 17.01 8.01 -9.30
N GLN A 579 18.16 7.62 -8.76
CA GLN A 579 18.37 6.29 -8.21
C GLN A 579 19.10 6.36 -6.86
N LYS A 580 18.76 5.43 -5.98
CA LYS A 580 19.38 5.21 -4.67
C LYS A 580 19.79 3.74 -4.58
N PRO A 581 21.05 3.41 -4.92
CA PRO A 581 21.53 2.03 -4.91
C PRO A 581 21.78 1.52 -3.48
N ASP A 582 21.87 0.20 -3.37
CA ASP A 582 22.38 -0.52 -2.19
C ASP A 582 21.64 -0.22 -0.87
N LEU A 583 20.31 -0.12 -0.92
CA LEU A 583 19.49 0.16 0.26
C LEU A 583 19.64 -0.89 1.37
N LEU A 584 20.13 -2.08 1.07
CA LEU A 584 20.29 -3.16 2.05
C LEU A 584 21.76 -3.39 2.45
N GLY A 585 22.65 -2.47 2.08
CA GLY A 585 24.09 -2.57 2.30
C GLY A 585 24.83 -3.28 1.15
N PRO A 586 26.10 -3.68 1.35
CA PRO A 586 26.98 -4.18 0.28
C PRO A 586 26.46 -5.40 -0.48
N ASN A 587 25.60 -6.21 0.16
CA ASN A 587 25.02 -7.42 -0.41
C ASN A 587 23.60 -7.21 -1.00
N SER A 588 23.19 -5.96 -1.24
CA SER A 588 21.81 -5.62 -1.62
C SER A 588 21.30 -6.42 -2.82
N LYS A 589 22.10 -6.54 -3.88
CA LYS A 589 21.74 -7.29 -5.10
C LYS A 589 21.63 -8.79 -4.82
N GLN A 590 22.52 -9.34 -4.02
CA GLN A 590 22.55 -10.76 -3.67
C GLN A 590 21.34 -11.13 -2.79
N LEU A 591 21.01 -10.31 -1.79
CA LEU A 591 19.88 -10.52 -0.89
C LEU A 591 18.54 -10.51 -1.66
N THR A 592 18.35 -9.51 -2.52
CA THR A 592 17.14 -9.39 -3.34
C THR A 592 17.05 -10.44 -4.45
N TYR A 593 18.18 -10.87 -5.01
CA TYR A 593 18.21 -12.02 -5.91
C TYR A 593 17.75 -13.31 -5.21
N VAL A 594 18.27 -13.61 -4.02
CA VAL A 594 17.84 -14.80 -3.24
C VAL A 594 16.34 -14.72 -2.92
N LEU A 595 15.82 -13.54 -2.57
CA LEU A 595 14.39 -13.32 -2.39
C LEU A 595 13.59 -13.60 -3.67
N ALA A 596 14.01 -13.03 -4.81
CA ALA A 596 13.36 -13.24 -6.10
C ALA A 596 13.41 -14.70 -6.54
N ASP A 597 14.52 -15.39 -6.29
CA ASP A 597 14.70 -16.80 -6.59
C ASP A 597 13.72 -17.68 -5.79
N MET A 598 13.58 -17.45 -4.47
CA MET A 598 12.54 -18.13 -3.66
C MET A 598 11.12 -17.83 -4.18
N LEU A 599 10.82 -16.57 -4.49
CA LEU A 599 9.49 -16.14 -4.95
C LEU A 599 9.18 -16.54 -6.41
N SER A 600 10.16 -17.00 -7.19
CA SER A 600 9.99 -17.42 -8.59
C SER A 600 10.12 -18.92 -8.81
N ASP A 601 10.41 -19.68 -7.76
CA ASP A 601 10.50 -21.14 -7.78
C ASP A 601 9.09 -21.81 -7.79
N PRO A 602 8.67 -22.47 -8.87
CA PRO A 602 7.40 -23.19 -8.92
C PRO A 602 7.41 -24.49 -8.09
N ASN A 603 8.57 -25.15 -7.95
CA ASN A 603 8.66 -26.38 -7.16
C ASN A 603 8.51 -26.10 -5.67
N ALA A 604 9.10 -24.99 -5.19
CA ALA A 604 8.95 -24.58 -3.80
C ALA A 604 7.49 -24.31 -3.42
N ARG A 605 6.71 -23.70 -4.34
CA ARG A 605 5.31 -23.29 -4.09
C ARG A 605 4.26 -24.38 -4.36
N ALA A 606 4.59 -25.38 -5.18
CA ALA A 606 3.63 -26.35 -5.73
C ALA A 606 2.76 -27.04 -4.67
N ALA A 607 3.33 -27.36 -3.50
CA ALA A 607 2.59 -28.03 -2.42
C ALA A 607 1.41 -27.22 -1.88
N ALA A 608 1.46 -25.88 -1.94
CA ALA A 608 0.40 -25.00 -1.46
C ALA A 608 -0.49 -24.46 -2.59
N PHE A 609 0.09 -24.16 -3.75
CA PHE A 609 -0.59 -23.42 -4.82
C PHE A 609 -0.73 -24.18 -6.14
N GLY A 610 -0.06 -25.33 -6.30
CA GLY A 610 0.07 -25.99 -7.60
C GLY A 610 0.72 -25.06 -8.63
N ASP A 611 0.15 -25.00 -9.82
CA ASP A 611 0.54 -24.15 -10.95
C ASP A 611 -0.32 -22.88 -11.08
N LYS A 612 -1.22 -22.62 -10.12
CA LYS A 612 -2.20 -21.51 -10.18
C LYS A 612 -1.59 -20.11 -10.15
N LEU A 613 -0.28 -19.98 -9.96
CA LEU A 613 0.45 -18.71 -9.99
C LEU A 613 1.47 -18.66 -11.14
N ASP A 614 1.49 -19.68 -12.00
CA ASP A 614 2.40 -19.74 -13.13
C ASP A 614 1.84 -18.91 -14.29
N LEU A 615 2.70 -18.14 -14.92
CA LEU A 615 2.37 -17.37 -16.12
C LEU A 615 2.44 -18.24 -17.38
N GLU A 616 1.82 -17.77 -18.46
CA GLU A 616 1.85 -18.45 -19.76
C GLU A 616 3.29 -18.72 -20.22
N GLY A 617 3.51 -19.91 -20.80
CA GLY A 617 4.83 -20.34 -21.25
C GLY A 617 5.86 -20.52 -20.11
N LYS A 618 5.41 -20.65 -18.86
CA LYS A 618 6.26 -20.72 -17.66
C LYS A 618 7.23 -19.52 -17.58
N ARG A 619 6.70 -18.32 -17.88
CA ARG A 619 7.45 -17.07 -17.75
C ARG A 619 7.98 -16.90 -16.33
N THR A 620 9.25 -16.50 -16.20
CA THR A 620 9.87 -16.25 -14.90
C THR A 620 9.26 -15.01 -14.27
N ALA A 621 8.62 -15.19 -13.12
CA ALA A 621 8.06 -14.11 -12.32
C ALA A 621 8.18 -14.44 -10.83
N ALA A 622 8.56 -13.44 -10.04
CA ALA A 622 8.47 -13.51 -8.59
C ALA A 622 7.08 -13.07 -8.17
N VAL A 623 6.37 -13.85 -7.36
CA VAL A 623 4.98 -13.56 -6.98
C VAL A 623 4.69 -13.96 -5.54
N LYS A 624 3.87 -13.14 -4.88
CA LYS A 624 3.43 -13.35 -3.51
C LYS A 624 1.98 -12.93 -3.35
N THR A 625 1.18 -13.84 -2.79
CA THR A 625 -0.22 -13.59 -2.42
C THR A 625 -0.35 -13.07 -0.99
N GLY A 626 -1.45 -12.37 -0.71
CA GLY A 626 -1.87 -11.94 0.62
C GLY A 626 -3.37 -12.15 0.82
N THR A 627 -3.75 -12.63 2.01
CA THR A 627 -5.14 -12.79 2.45
C THR A 627 -5.21 -12.35 3.90
N THR A 628 -6.19 -11.53 4.26
CA THR A 628 -6.49 -11.18 5.66
C THR A 628 -7.38 -12.22 6.33
N ASN A 629 -7.25 -12.42 7.63
CA ASN A 629 -8.08 -13.40 8.38
C ASN A 629 -9.59 -13.13 8.28
N ASP A 630 -9.98 -11.84 8.21
CA ASP A 630 -11.39 -11.43 8.09
C ASP A 630 -11.92 -11.47 6.65
N ASN A 631 -11.11 -11.93 5.68
CA ASN A 631 -11.45 -11.96 4.24
C ASN A 631 -11.91 -10.60 3.67
N LYS A 632 -11.35 -9.50 4.20
CA LYS A 632 -11.64 -8.13 3.74
C LYS A 632 -10.74 -7.73 2.57
N ASP A 633 -9.48 -8.14 2.62
CA ASP A 633 -8.48 -7.78 1.64
C ASP A 633 -7.80 -9.01 1.04
N ASN A 634 -7.68 -9.03 -0.28
CA ASN A 634 -6.94 -10.02 -1.04
C ASN A 634 -5.92 -9.32 -1.92
N TRP A 635 -4.68 -9.81 -1.91
CA TRP A 635 -3.55 -9.18 -2.58
C TRP A 635 -2.81 -10.18 -3.44
N THR A 636 -2.30 -9.73 -4.57
CA THR A 636 -1.23 -10.43 -5.31
C THR A 636 -0.24 -9.39 -5.81
N MET A 637 1.01 -9.58 -5.40
CA MET A 637 2.13 -8.72 -5.73
C MET A 637 3.14 -9.55 -6.51
N GLY A 638 3.72 -9.00 -7.56
CA GLY A 638 4.77 -9.71 -8.27
C GLY A 638 5.46 -8.90 -9.34
N PHE A 639 6.59 -9.39 -9.80
CA PHE A 639 7.43 -8.71 -10.77
C PHE A 639 8.13 -9.68 -11.73
N THR A 640 8.44 -9.17 -12.91
CA THR A 640 9.34 -9.75 -13.90
C THR A 640 10.57 -8.84 -14.05
N THR A 641 11.38 -9.04 -15.09
CA THR A 641 12.47 -8.10 -15.43
C THR A 641 11.97 -6.80 -16.05
N ASP A 642 10.73 -6.76 -16.54
CA ASP A 642 10.14 -5.61 -17.24
C ASP A 642 9.18 -4.79 -16.36
N PHE A 643 8.34 -5.47 -15.58
CA PHE A 643 7.20 -4.86 -14.90
C PHE A 643 7.00 -5.37 -13.48
N VAL A 644 6.40 -4.52 -12.66
CA VAL A 644 5.95 -4.83 -11.29
C VAL A 644 4.46 -4.55 -11.22
N VAL A 645 3.68 -5.52 -10.73
CA VAL A 645 2.22 -5.42 -10.67
C VAL A 645 1.77 -5.75 -9.26
N GLY A 646 0.98 -4.85 -8.67
CA GLY A 646 0.21 -5.07 -7.46
C GLY A 646 -1.28 -5.08 -7.77
N VAL A 647 -1.99 -6.06 -7.22
CA VAL A 647 -3.45 -6.18 -7.33
C VAL A 647 -4.05 -6.33 -5.94
N TRP A 648 -5.14 -5.60 -5.70
CA TRP A 648 -6.02 -5.75 -4.56
C TRP A 648 -7.45 -6.10 -5.02
N VAL A 649 -8.13 -6.95 -4.26
CA VAL A 649 -9.56 -7.27 -4.40
C VAL A 649 -10.21 -7.24 -3.02
N GLY A 650 -11.40 -6.62 -2.92
CA GLY A 650 -12.13 -6.46 -1.68
C GLY A 650 -13.34 -5.56 -1.84
N ASN A 651 -13.90 -5.12 -0.71
CA ASN A 651 -15.00 -4.16 -0.68
C ASN A 651 -14.52 -2.83 -0.09
N THR A 652 -14.92 -1.72 -0.71
CA THR A 652 -14.46 -0.38 -0.32
C THR A 652 -14.86 -0.03 1.12
N ASP A 653 -16.00 -0.53 1.58
CA ASP A 653 -16.54 -0.31 2.94
C ASP A 653 -15.95 -1.26 4.02
N ASN A 654 -14.94 -2.07 3.67
CA ASN A 654 -14.34 -3.11 4.54
C ASN A 654 -15.30 -4.24 4.96
N THR A 655 -16.44 -4.41 4.29
CA THR A 655 -17.26 -5.60 4.50
C THR A 655 -16.52 -6.86 4.06
N PRO A 656 -16.57 -7.97 4.83
CA PRO A 656 -15.94 -9.23 4.45
C PRO A 656 -16.48 -9.80 3.14
N MET A 657 -15.58 -10.31 2.30
CA MET A 657 -15.94 -11.21 1.20
C MET A 657 -16.32 -12.59 1.73
N ASP A 658 -16.81 -13.47 0.86
CA ASP A 658 -16.98 -14.88 1.19
C ASP A 658 -15.63 -15.52 1.56
N SER A 659 -15.61 -16.42 2.55
CA SER A 659 -14.39 -17.07 3.05
C SER A 659 -13.62 -17.90 2.01
N SER A 660 -14.25 -18.25 0.88
CA SER A 660 -13.61 -18.92 -0.26
C SER A 660 -12.83 -17.96 -1.18
N VAL A 661 -12.96 -16.64 -0.98
CA VAL A 661 -12.19 -15.62 -1.71
C VAL A 661 -10.88 -15.37 -0.98
N THR A 662 -9.81 -15.90 -1.56
CA THR A 662 -8.44 -15.82 -1.05
C THR A 662 -7.58 -15.07 -2.05
N GLY A 663 -6.36 -14.68 -1.67
CA GLY A 663 -5.40 -14.13 -2.62
C GLY A 663 -5.25 -14.95 -3.91
N LEU A 664 -5.47 -16.28 -3.87
CA LEU A 664 -5.39 -17.19 -5.02
C LEU A 664 -6.64 -17.19 -5.92
N THR A 665 -7.82 -16.87 -5.38
CA THR A 665 -9.10 -16.90 -6.10
C THR A 665 -9.67 -15.51 -6.39
N GLY A 666 -9.21 -14.49 -5.66
CA GLY A 666 -9.54 -13.07 -5.86
C GLY A 666 -8.53 -12.34 -6.73
N ALA A 667 -7.40 -11.94 -6.14
CA ALA A 667 -6.42 -11.05 -6.78
C ALA A 667 -5.48 -11.76 -7.79
N ALA A 668 -5.10 -13.03 -7.55
CA ALA A 668 -4.16 -13.73 -8.43
C ALA A 668 -4.65 -13.91 -9.87
N PRO A 669 -5.93 -14.25 -10.16
CA PRO A 669 -6.42 -14.32 -11.53
C PRO A 669 -6.26 -13.01 -12.32
N ILE A 670 -6.53 -11.87 -11.67
CA ILE A 670 -6.31 -10.55 -12.28
C ILE A 670 -4.82 -10.33 -12.54
N TRP A 671 -3.96 -10.64 -11.55
CA TRP A 671 -2.52 -10.47 -11.70
C TRP A 671 -1.94 -11.30 -12.86
N ILE A 672 -2.39 -12.56 -13.01
CA ILE A 672 -1.98 -13.45 -14.11
C ILE A 672 -2.45 -12.89 -15.45
N ASP A 673 -3.73 -12.54 -15.57
CA ASP A 673 -4.30 -11.99 -16.80
C ASP A 673 -3.55 -10.69 -17.21
N VAL A 674 -3.27 -9.81 -16.24
CA VAL A 674 -2.50 -8.56 -16.48
C VAL A 674 -1.07 -8.87 -16.91
N MET A 675 -0.36 -9.72 -16.18
CA MET A 675 1.03 -10.08 -16.51
C MET A 675 1.14 -10.74 -17.89
N ASN A 676 0.22 -11.65 -18.24
CA ASN A 676 0.20 -12.27 -19.57
C ASN A 676 -0.10 -11.23 -20.66
N ALA A 677 -1.05 -10.33 -20.42
CA ALA A 677 -1.43 -9.28 -21.37
C ALA A 677 -0.26 -8.32 -21.67
N ILE A 678 0.40 -7.77 -20.64
CA ILE A 678 1.48 -6.78 -20.82
C ILE A 678 2.78 -7.40 -21.35
N HIS A 679 2.96 -8.72 -21.20
CA HIS A 679 4.09 -9.47 -21.73
C HIS A 679 3.84 -10.16 -23.07
N LYS A 680 2.65 -10.00 -23.67
CA LYS A 680 2.33 -10.60 -24.96
C LYS A 680 3.37 -10.18 -26.02
N GLY A 681 4.00 -11.15 -26.66
CA GLY A 681 5.05 -10.92 -27.67
C GLY A 681 6.43 -10.53 -27.12
N ARG A 682 6.62 -10.43 -25.80
CA ARG A 682 7.91 -10.14 -25.18
C ARG A 682 8.70 -11.42 -24.89
N PRO A 683 10.04 -11.41 -24.92
CA PRO A 683 10.85 -12.57 -24.53
C PRO A 683 10.69 -12.90 -23.04
N ASN A 684 10.82 -14.19 -22.67
CA ASN A 684 10.91 -14.62 -21.28
C ASN A 684 12.34 -14.44 -20.78
N GLN A 685 12.59 -13.40 -19.99
CA GLN A 685 13.89 -13.12 -19.40
C GLN A 685 13.96 -13.66 -17.96
N LYS A 686 15.10 -14.27 -17.61
CA LYS A 686 15.37 -14.71 -16.24
C LYS A 686 15.99 -13.58 -15.43
N PHE A 687 15.84 -13.63 -14.09
CA PHE A 687 16.55 -12.70 -13.21
C PHE A 687 18.07 -12.87 -13.34
N THR A 688 18.78 -11.76 -13.50
CA THR A 688 20.24 -11.75 -13.60
C THR A 688 20.86 -12.11 -12.26
N ARG A 689 21.64 -13.19 -12.22
CA ARG A 689 22.38 -13.62 -11.03
C ARG A 689 23.56 -12.69 -10.77
N PRO A 690 23.64 -11.98 -9.62
CA PRO A 690 24.78 -11.14 -9.28
C PRO A 690 25.99 -11.97 -8.82
N ASP A 691 27.18 -11.38 -8.91
CA ASP A 691 28.41 -11.93 -8.33
C ASP A 691 28.32 -12.05 -6.80
N GLY A 692 29.19 -12.87 -6.20
CA GLY A 692 29.20 -13.07 -4.74
C GLY A 692 28.13 -14.03 -4.21
N LEU A 693 27.42 -14.72 -5.11
CA LEU A 693 26.57 -15.85 -4.79
C LEU A 693 27.31 -17.17 -5.00
N VAL A 694 27.00 -18.17 -4.17
CA VAL A 694 27.61 -19.51 -4.22
C VAL A 694 26.54 -20.58 -4.05
N ASP A 695 26.70 -21.69 -4.76
CA ASP A 695 25.81 -22.85 -4.62
C ASP A 695 26.42 -23.88 -3.66
N ARG A 696 25.61 -24.42 -2.74
CA ARG A 696 26.01 -25.51 -1.85
C ARG A 696 24.94 -26.57 -1.75
N ALA A 697 25.38 -27.82 -1.61
CA ALA A 697 24.50 -28.90 -1.21
C ALA A 697 24.14 -28.72 0.28
N ILE A 698 22.86 -28.90 0.59
CA ILE A 698 22.30 -28.87 1.94
C ILE A 698 21.39 -30.07 2.17
N CYS A 699 21.22 -30.47 3.42
CA CYS A 699 20.18 -31.41 3.81
C CYS A 699 18.81 -30.77 3.57
N GLN A 700 17.97 -31.43 2.79
CA GLN A 700 16.67 -30.92 2.36
C GLN A 700 15.73 -30.58 3.53
N ILE A 701 15.98 -31.16 4.72
CA ILE A 701 15.13 -31.05 5.91
C ILE A 701 15.57 -29.90 6.82
N ASP A 702 16.80 -29.92 7.33
CA ASP A 702 17.29 -28.93 8.30
C ASP A 702 18.14 -27.81 7.68
N GLY A 703 18.46 -27.91 6.38
CA GLY A 703 19.23 -26.90 5.66
C GLY A 703 20.71 -26.84 6.00
N LEU A 704 21.23 -27.81 6.78
CA LEU A 704 22.64 -27.91 7.17
C LEU A 704 23.45 -28.68 6.12
N VAL A 705 24.77 -28.79 6.29
CA VAL A 705 25.61 -29.59 5.38
C VAL A 705 25.16 -31.06 5.40
N PRO A 706 24.92 -31.73 4.25
CA PRO A 706 24.50 -33.13 4.23
C PRO A 706 25.54 -34.02 4.92
N ASN A 707 25.07 -34.95 5.76
CA ASN A 707 25.92 -35.92 6.45
C ASN A 707 26.13 -37.22 5.65
N GLY A 708 25.77 -37.21 4.35
CA GLY A 708 25.77 -38.40 3.49
C GLY A 708 24.53 -39.28 3.61
N ILE A 709 23.63 -39.00 4.57
CA ILE A 709 22.39 -39.76 4.80
C ILE A 709 21.16 -38.90 4.49
N CYS A 710 21.13 -37.66 4.98
CA CYS A 710 20.02 -36.76 4.67
C CYS A 710 19.96 -36.47 3.16
N PRO A 711 18.78 -36.53 2.52
CA PRO A 711 18.60 -36.15 1.12
C PRO A 711 19.15 -34.75 0.84
N GLY A 712 20.01 -34.64 -0.17
CA GLY A 712 20.63 -33.39 -0.57
C GLY A 712 19.73 -32.55 -1.46
N ALA A 713 19.77 -31.23 -1.29
CA ALA A 713 19.24 -30.25 -2.23
C ALA A 713 20.32 -29.21 -2.54
N LEU A 714 20.30 -28.62 -3.74
CA LEU A 714 21.13 -27.46 -4.04
C LEU A 714 20.43 -26.20 -3.56
N GLU A 715 21.17 -25.29 -2.93
CA GLU A 715 20.67 -24.00 -2.48
C GLU A 715 21.68 -22.89 -2.79
N VAL A 716 21.16 -21.69 -3.06
CA VAL A 716 21.96 -20.49 -3.35
C VAL A 716 22.18 -19.68 -2.09
N PHE A 717 23.42 -19.23 -1.89
CA PHE A 717 23.83 -18.45 -0.72
C PHE A 717 24.52 -17.17 -1.13
N VAL A 718 24.32 -16.13 -0.30
CA VAL A 718 25.26 -15.01 -0.26
C VAL A 718 26.56 -15.55 0.33
N LYS A 719 27.70 -15.32 -0.33
CA LYS A 719 29.00 -15.81 0.14
C LYS A 719 29.23 -15.39 1.59
N GLY A 720 29.55 -16.35 2.46
CA GLY A 720 29.72 -16.18 3.90
C GLY A 720 28.49 -16.56 4.74
N THR A 721 27.34 -16.87 4.13
CA THR A 721 26.12 -17.32 4.85
C THR A 721 25.83 -18.81 4.67
N GLU A 722 26.74 -19.56 4.06
CA GLU A 722 26.61 -21.01 3.90
C GLU A 722 26.67 -21.73 5.26
N PRO A 723 25.90 -22.82 5.47
CA PRO A 723 25.98 -23.60 6.68
C PRO A 723 27.35 -24.28 6.78
N THR A 724 27.94 -24.26 7.98
CA THR A 724 29.18 -24.99 8.29
C THR A 724 28.95 -26.23 9.14
N GLN A 725 27.78 -26.32 9.80
CA GLN A 725 27.40 -27.46 10.62
C GLN A 725 26.80 -28.56 9.75
N THR A 726 27.06 -29.80 10.13
CA THR A 726 26.49 -31.00 9.50
C THR A 726 25.10 -31.32 10.07
N SER A 727 24.22 -31.82 9.22
CA SER A 727 22.85 -32.21 9.58
C SER A 727 22.82 -33.18 10.77
N ARG A 728 21.84 -32.94 11.66
CA ARG A 728 21.60 -33.73 12.87
C ARG A 728 20.19 -34.32 12.94
N VAL A 729 19.31 -33.95 12.00
CA VAL A 729 17.93 -34.44 11.97
C VAL A 729 17.82 -35.87 11.49
N VAL A 730 18.73 -36.34 10.63
CA VAL A 730 18.73 -37.72 10.13
C VAL A 730 20.05 -38.36 10.52
N GLN A 731 20.00 -39.43 11.31
CA GLN A 731 21.20 -40.10 11.82
C GLN A 731 21.08 -41.62 11.68
N LYS A 732 22.22 -42.30 11.69
CA LYS A 732 22.28 -43.76 11.80
C LYS A 732 22.34 -44.14 13.26
N PHE A 733 21.50 -45.09 13.65
CA PHE A 733 21.53 -45.70 14.96
C PHE A 733 21.77 -47.21 14.82
N PRO A 734 22.60 -47.81 15.68
CA PRO A 734 22.66 -49.25 15.78
C PRO A 734 21.39 -49.73 16.51
N ILE A 735 20.61 -50.58 15.87
CA ILE A 735 19.32 -51.06 16.35
C ILE A 735 19.37 -52.59 16.46
N ASN A 736 18.81 -53.15 17.53
CA ASN A 736 18.52 -54.58 17.54
C ASN A 736 17.33 -54.83 16.62
N LYS A 737 17.54 -55.58 15.53
CA LYS A 737 16.51 -55.86 14.51
C LYS A 737 15.28 -56.60 15.05
N GLU A 738 15.40 -57.31 16.17
CA GLU A 738 14.32 -58.07 16.80
C GLU A 738 13.47 -57.20 17.74
N THR A 739 14.10 -56.33 18.53
CA THR A 739 13.41 -55.54 19.57
C THR A 739 13.07 -54.12 19.11
N GLY A 740 13.71 -53.62 18.04
CA GLY A 740 13.55 -52.26 17.56
C GLY A 740 14.16 -51.18 18.47
N LYS A 741 14.90 -51.58 19.51
CA LYS A 741 15.57 -50.68 20.47
C LYS A 741 17.03 -50.40 20.07
N LEU A 742 17.65 -49.37 20.67
CA LEU A 742 19.07 -49.07 20.43
C LEU A 742 19.93 -50.28 20.85
N ALA A 743 20.82 -50.76 19.98
CA ALA A 743 21.71 -51.85 20.32
C ALA A 743 22.65 -51.43 21.47
N GLY A 744 22.65 -52.24 22.52
CA GLY A 744 23.53 -52.06 23.68
C GLY A 744 24.83 -52.85 23.53
N PRO A 745 25.79 -52.68 24.46
CA PRO A 745 27.09 -53.35 24.39
C PRO A 745 27.06 -54.89 24.49
N GLY A 746 25.93 -55.50 24.86
CA GLY A 746 25.74 -56.95 24.85
C GLY A 746 24.75 -57.44 23.77
N THR A 747 24.28 -56.57 22.87
CA THR A 747 23.45 -57.00 21.73
C THR A 747 24.36 -57.79 20.78
N PRO A 748 24.08 -59.07 20.48
CA PRO A 748 24.90 -59.87 19.57
C PRO A 748 25.06 -59.18 18.22
N ALA A 749 26.29 -59.18 17.68
CA ALA A 749 26.61 -58.42 16.46
C ALA A 749 25.75 -58.83 15.25
N ASP A 750 25.31 -60.09 15.18
CA ASP A 750 24.41 -60.62 14.15
C ASP A 750 22.96 -60.09 14.28
N LYS A 751 22.60 -59.52 15.43
CA LYS A 751 21.31 -58.88 15.71
C LYS A 751 21.33 -57.36 15.59
N VAL A 752 22.51 -56.75 15.46
CA VAL A 752 22.65 -55.31 15.25
C VAL A 752 22.51 -54.97 13.77
N GLU A 753 21.66 -54.00 13.45
CA GLU A 753 21.63 -53.36 12.13
C GLU A 753 21.76 -51.84 12.27
N GLU A 754 22.44 -51.20 11.32
CA GLU A 754 22.39 -49.74 11.21
C GLU A 754 21.06 -49.33 10.55
N ARG A 755 20.25 -48.57 11.28
CA ARG A 755 19.01 -48.01 10.74
C ARG A 755 19.08 -46.49 10.68
N VAL A 756 18.62 -45.92 9.57
CA VAL A 756 18.47 -44.47 9.42
C VAL A 756 17.20 -44.04 10.15
N MET A 757 17.35 -43.13 11.12
CA MET A 757 16.24 -42.63 11.95
C MET A 757 16.26 -41.10 12.02
N TYR A 758 15.10 -40.55 12.35
CA TYR A 758 14.87 -39.12 12.49
C TYR A 758 14.92 -38.68 13.95
N VAL A 759 15.60 -37.56 14.19
CA VAL A 759 15.78 -36.93 15.49
C VAL A 759 15.12 -35.56 15.46
N PHE A 760 13.97 -35.44 16.14
CA PHE A 760 13.21 -34.20 16.24
C PHE A 760 13.17 -33.69 17.68
N PRO A 761 13.11 -32.36 17.88
CA PRO A 761 13.07 -31.76 19.21
C PRO A 761 11.71 -32.01 19.90
N PRO A 762 11.64 -31.90 21.24
CA PRO A 762 10.40 -32.13 21.99
C PRO A 762 9.21 -31.27 21.56
N GLN A 763 9.44 -30.06 21.08
CA GLN A 763 8.39 -29.18 20.56
C GLN A 763 7.67 -29.72 19.31
N ALA A 764 8.26 -30.70 18.62
CA ALA A 764 7.64 -31.40 17.49
C ALA A 764 6.73 -32.57 17.94
N ALA A 765 6.65 -32.88 19.24
CA ALA A 765 5.96 -34.07 19.74
C ALA A 765 4.47 -34.10 19.40
N ASP A 766 3.75 -32.99 19.50
CA ASP A 766 2.31 -32.94 19.16
C ASP A 766 2.08 -33.19 17.66
N TRP A 767 2.96 -32.63 16.82
CA TRP A 767 2.92 -32.85 15.37
C TRP A 767 3.20 -34.32 15.02
N ILE A 768 4.22 -34.92 15.64
CA ILE A 768 4.57 -36.33 15.51
C ILE A 768 3.45 -37.24 16.03
N GLY A 769 2.81 -36.87 17.14
CA GLY A 769 1.69 -37.62 17.72
C GLY A 769 0.47 -37.68 16.79
N GLY A 770 0.34 -36.69 15.89
CA GLY A 770 -0.69 -36.65 14.85
C GLY A 770 -0.37 -37.48 13.59
N TRP A 771 0.82 -38.07 13.48
CA TRP A 771 1.19 -38.85 12.30
C TRP A 771 0.41 -40.16 12.15
N THR A 772 0.07 -40.47 10.91
CA THR A 772 -0.44 -41.78 10.50
C THR A 772 0.63 -42.86 10.63
N GLU A 773 0.21 -44.13 10.67
CA GLU A 773 1.14 -45.26 10.72
C GLU A 773 2.07 -45.33 9.50
N ASP A 774 1.63 -44.85 8.34
CA ASP A 774 2.48 -44.80 7.14
C ASP A 774 3.49 -43.65 7.20
N GLU A 775 3.13 -42.50 7.77
CA GLU A 775 4.08 -41.42 8.06
C GLU A 775 5.15 -41.87 9.06
N LYS A 776 4.78 -42.60 10.12
CA LYS A 776 5.75 -43.16 11.07
C LYS A 776 6.70 -44.18 10.45
N LYS A 777 6.25 -44.94 9.43
CA LYS A 777 7.12 -45.83 8.65
C LYS A 777 8.07 -45.07 7.71
N LEU A 778 7.59 -43.98 7.10
CA LEU A 778 8.40 -43.12 6.23
C LEU A 778 9.46 -42.33 7.02
N TYR A 779 9.13 -41.94 8.25
CA TYR A 779 9.98 -41.14 9.13
C TYR A 779 10.21 -41.86 10.48
N PRO A 780 10.94 -42.99 10.50
CA PRO A 780 11.14 -43.75 11.72
C PRO A 780 11.95 -42.92 12.74
N LEU A 781 11.40 -42.73 13.93
CA LEU A 781 12.02 -41.94 15.00
C LEU A 781 13.10 -42.73 15.72
N ALA A 782 14.15 -42.06 16.17
CA ALA A 782 15.18 -42.68 16.98
C ALA A 782 14.59 -43.19 18.32
N PRO A 783 14.82 -44.46 18.70
CA PRO A 783 14.38 -44.97 19.98
C PRO A 783 15.23 -44.35 21.10
N PHE A 784 14.63 -44.12 22.26
CA PHE A 784 15.33 -43.60 23.45
C PHE A 784 15.83 -44.72 24.38
N GLU A 785 15.37 -45.95 24.16
CA GLU A 785 15.67 -47.10 25.01
C GLU A 785 16.75 -47.96 24.37
N PHE A 786 17.74 -48.36 25.16
CA PHE A 786 18.67 -49.42 24.82
C PHE A 786 18.00 -50.79 24.98
N ASP A 787 18.45 -51.73 24.16
CA ASP A 787 18.08 -53.12 24.24
C ASP A 787 18.59 -53.72 25.54
N ALA A 788 17.70 -53.85 26.52
CA ALA A 788 17.98 -54.50 27.79
C ALA A 788 18.19 -56.03 27.63
N GLN A 789 17.80 -56.63 26.50
CA GLN A 789 18.00 -58.06 26.22
C GLN A 789 19.41 -58.44 25.73
N ALA A 790 20.34 -57.51 25.87
CA ALA A 790 21.77 -57.76 25.90
C ALA A 790 22.29 -58.22 27.28
N GLY A 791 21.47 -58.06 28.33
CA GLY A 791 21.73 -58.59 29.65
C GLY A 791 20.99 -59.90 29.81
N GLY A 792 21.57 -61.00 29.34
CA GLY A 792 21.19 -62.31 29.87
C GLY A 792 21.24 -62.22 31.39
N THR A 793 20.32 -62.87 32.09
CA THR A 793 20.42 -63.07 33.54
C THR A 793 21.77 -63.78 33.83
N ILE A 794 22.80 -62.99 34.15
CA ILE A 794 24.16 -63.44 34.51
C ILE A 794 24.10 -64.07 35.92
N ALA A 795 23.39 -65.18 36.03
CA ALA A 795 23.38 -66.01 37.23
C ALA A 795 23.47 -67.50 36.87
N GLN A 796 24.13 -67.85 35.75
CA GLN A 796 24.33 -69.25 35.34
C GLN A 796 25.76 -69.62 34.95
N GLY A 797 26.69 -68.68 34.83
CA GLY A 797 28.10 -68.97 34.53
C GLY A 797 28.95 -69.19 35.78
N ASP A 798 29.99 -70.02 35.69
CA ASP A 798 30.98 -70.27 36.74
C ASP A 798 31.83 -69.02 37.08
N VAL A 799 32.00 -68.10 36.12
CA VAL A 799 32.69 -66.81 36.28
C VAL A 799 31.78 -65.70 35.73
N ALA A 800 31.30 -64.83 36.62
CA ALA A 800 30.25 -63.87 36.29
C ALA A 800 30.20 -62.71 37.29
N ILE A 801 29.85 -61.50 36.83
CA ILE A 801 29.53 -60.35 37.68
C ILE A 801 28.03 -60.05 37.51
N GLY A 802 27.27 -60.11 38.61
CA GLY A 802 25.83 -59.89 38.63
C GLY A 802 25.41 -58.50 39.15
N SER A 803 26.22 -57.87 40.01
CA SER A 803 25.99 -56.50 40.50
C SER A 803 27.32 -55.77 40.74
N PRO A 804 27.46 -54.49 40.37
CA PRO A 804 26.56 -53.76 39.48
C PRO A 804 26.48 -54.46 38.12
N GLY A 805 25.27 -54.55 37.57
CA GLY A 805 25.02 -55.27 36.30
C GLY A 805 25.58 -54.50 35.09
N ASP A 806 25.83 -55.20 33.99
CA ASP A 806 26.26 -54.57 32.75
C ASP A 806 25.18 -53.57 32.24
N GLY A 807 25.60 -52.36 31.90
CA GLY A 807 24.73 -51.24 31.53
C GLY A 807 24.01 -50.54 32.69
N SER A 808 24.30 -50.90 33.95
CA SER A 808 23.65 -50.27 35.11
C SER A 808 24.16 -48.85 35.38
N TYR A 809 23.33 -48.07 36.07
CA TYR A 809 23.68 -46.75 36.59
C TYR A 809 23.71 -46.84 38.11
N VAL A 810 24.75 -46.31 38.72
CA VAL A 810 24.94 -46.37 40.17
C VAL A 810 25.24 -44.97 40.68
N SER A 811 24.40 -44.49 41.60
CA SER A 811 24.64 -43.21 42.27
C SER A 811 25.40 -43.44 43.57
N PRO A 812 26.53 -42.75 43.82
CA PRO A 812 27.17 -42.75 45.13
C PRO A 812 26.33 -42.01 46.18
N LEU A 813 25.41 -41.12 45.78
CA LEU A 813 24.55 -40.35 46.71
C LEU A 813 23.48 -41.21 47.40
N LEU A 814 23.16 -42.36 46.82
CA LEU A 814 22.12 -43.27 47.32
C LEU A 814 22.68 -44.50 48.04
N GLN A 815 24.01 -44.61 48.13
CA GLN A 815 24.69 -45.75 48.76
C GLN A 815 25.18 -45.36 50.15
N ASN A 816 24.90 -46.22 51.14
CA ASN A 816 25.43 -46.08 52.50
C ASN A 816 26.76 -46.86 52.63
N GLY A 817 27.80 -46.38 51.94
CA GLY A 817 29.15 -47.00 51.93
C GLY A 817 29.54 -47.65 50.59
N PRO A 818 30.66 -48.41 50.56
CA PRO A 818 31.12 -49.10 49.35
C PRO A 818 30.06 -50.04 48.78
N ILE A 819 29.92 -50.06 47.45
CA ILE A 819 29.02 -51.00 46.77
C ILE A 819 29.60 -52.41 46.82
N GLU A 820 28.73 -53.41 46.93
CA GLU A 820 29.13 -54.81 46.85
C GLU A 820 29.12 -55.27 45.38
N ILE A 821 30.29 -55.67 44.91
CA ILE A 821 30.43 -56.41 43.65
C ILE A 821 30.02 -57.85 43.95
N ARG A 822 28.92 -58.32 43.35
CA ARG A 822 28.37 -59.67 43.58
C ARG A 822 28.37 -60.47 42.30
N GLY A 823 28.63 -61.77 42.39
CA GLY A 823 28.67 -62.65 41.23
C GLY A 823 29.15 -64.06 41.55
N ASN A 824 29.67 -64.75 40.54
CA ASN A 824 30.17 -66.12 40.64
C ASN A 824 31.66 -66.15 40.31
N ALA A 825 32.44 -66.83 41.14
CA ALA A 825 33.80 -67.25 40.87
C ALA A 825 33.96 -68.66 41.44
N LYS A 826 33.55 -69.68 40.66
CA LYS A 826 33.49 -71.08 41.09
C LYS A 826 33.87 -72.05 39.96
N GLY A 827 33.94 -73.35 40.29
CA GLY A 827 34.15 -74.44 39.33
C GLY A 827 35.60 -74.61 38.83
N GLY A 828 35.86 -75.75 38.17
CA GLY A 828 37.15 -76.06 37.52
C GLY A 828 38.31 -76.47 38.45
N ASN A 829 39.53 -76.53 37.88
CA ASN A 829 40.80 -76.74 38.59
C ASN A 829 41.26 -75.42 39.26
N TRP A 830 40.62 -75.11 40.39
CA TRP A 830 40.65 -73.82 41.07
C TRP A 830 42.02 -73.42 41.68
N VAL A 831 42.38 -72.14 41.53
CA VAL A 831 43.47 -71.47 42.28
C VAL A 831 42.95 -70.27 43.05
N GLY A 832 42.17 -69.40 42.40
CA GLY A 832 41.67 -68.17 43.00
C GLY A 832 41.03 -67.23 41.99
N TYR A 833 40.63 -66.04 42.43
CA TYR A 833 40.14 -64.97 41.57
C TYR A 833 40.68 -63.59 41.96
N LYS A 834 40.61 -62.66 41.01
CA LYS A 834 40.96 -61.24 41.20
C LYS A 834 39.87 -60.37 40.61
N VAL A 835 39.59 -59.23 41.24
CA VAL A 835 38.63 -58.23 40.74
C VAL A 835 39.40 -56.96 40.38
N PHE A 836 39.08 -56.38 39.24
CA PHE A 836 39.69 -55.16 38.74
C PHE A 836 38.60 -54.17 38.34
N PHE A 837 38.97 -52.89 38.30
CA PHE A 837 38.16 -51.84 37.70
C PHE A 837 39.00 -50.88 36.85
N ALA A 838 38.35 -50.23 35.89
CA ALA A 838 38.95 -49.16 35.11
C ALA A 838 37.89 -48.17 34.62
N PRO A 839 38.26 -46.89 34.39
CA PRO A 839 37.38 -45.91 33.76
C PRO A 839 37.18 -46.23 32.27
N GLY A 840 35.96 -45.98 31.76
CA GLY A 840 35.53 -46.27 30.39
C GLY A 840 34.85 -47.62 30.23
N PHE A 841 34.08 -47.80 29.15
CA PHE A 841 33.43 -49.07 28.78
C PHE A 841 34.34 -50.04 28.00
N SER A 842 35.48 -49.56 27.51
CA SER A 842 36.49 -50.35 26.81
C SER A 842 37.90 -49.89 27.18
N PRO A 843 38.29 -50.03 28.46
CA PRO A 843 39.60 -49.63 28.94
C PRO A 843 40.71 -50.50 28.31
N ALA A 844 41.87 -49.89 28.06
CA ALA A 844 43.06 -50.64 27.67
C ALA A 844 43.52 -51.57 28.82
N PRO A 845 44.14 -52.73 28.54
CA PRO A 845 44.52 -53.69 29.58
C PRO A 845 45.38 -53.12 30.71
N ASP A 846 46.22 -52.12 30.43
CA ASP A 846 47.10 -51.44 31.40
C ASP A 846 46.35 -50.49 32.36
N LYS A 847 45.06 -50.20 32.09
CA LYS A 847 44.24 -49.29 32.89
C LYS A 847 43.48 -49.97 34.02
N PHE A 848 43.43 -51.30 34.02
CA PHE A 848 42.78 -52.06 35.08
C PHE A 848 43.59 -52.01 36.37
N GLN A 849 42.95 -51.50 37.42
CA GLN A 849 43.47 -51.48 38.78
C GLN A 849 42.77 -52.58 39.58
N GLN A 850 43.55 -53.39 40.29
CA GLN A 850 42.98 -54.44 41.14
C GLN A 850 42.26 -53.80 42.33
N ILE A 851 41.08 -54.33 42.65
CA ILE A 851 40.31 -54.00 43.85
C ILE A 851 40.54 -55.12 44.85
N GLY A 852 41.02 -54.77 46.04
CA GLY A 852 41.28 -55.73 47.11
C GLY A 852 42.41 -56.74 46.83
N PRO A 853 42.58 -57.74 47.70
CA PRO A 853 43.62 -58.76 47.58
C PRO A 853 43.27 -59.84 46.53
N ASP A 854 44.17 -60.81 46.35
CA ASP A 854 43.86 -62.05 45.64
C ASP A 854 42.99 -62.94 46.55
N HIS A 855 41.93 -63.52 45.99
CA HIS A 855 40.98 -64.35 46.73
C HIS A 855 41.16 -65.83 46.38
N GLY A 856 41.21 -66.70 47.39
CA GLY A 856 41.49 -68.13 47.24
C GLY A 856 40.25 -69.03 47.38
N GLU A 857 39.12 -68.44 47.75
CA GLU A 857 37.85 -69.09 48.00
C GLU A 857 36.92 -69.04 46.78
N GLN A 858 36.04 -70.03 46.65
CA GLN A 858 35.00 -70.01 45.62
C GLN A 858 33.78 -69.21 46.09
N VAL A 859 33.21 -68.43 45.18
CA VAL A 859 32.05 -67.57 45.42
C VAL A 859 30.91 -67.98 44.49
N ASP A 860 29.73 -68.24 45.06
CA ASP A 860 28.51 -68.54 44.31
C ASP A 860 27.40 -67.53 44.67
N ASN A 861 27.06 -66.68 43.71
CA ASN A 861 26.09 -65.60 43.81
C ASN A 861 26.21 -64.79 45.11
N ASN A 862 27.45 -64.48 45.48
CA ASN A 862 27.76 -63.78 46.73
C ASN A 862 28.76 -62.64 46.45
N VAL A 863 29.16 -61.91 47.49
CA VAL A 863 30.08 -60.78 47.38
C VAL A 863 31.45 -61.27 46.92
N LEU A 864 31.91 -60.73 45.79
CA LEU A 864 33.22 -60.94 45.21
C LEU A 864 34.23 -59.92 45.75
N GLU A 865 33.81 -58.65 45.88
CA GLU A 865 34.62 -57.54 46.39
C GLU A 865 33.74 -56.32 46.74
N ARG A 866 34.29 -55.30 47.41
CA ARG A 866 33.61 -54.02 47.67
C ARG A 866 34.34 -52.85 46.99
N LEU A 867 33.60 -51.95 46.34
CA LEU A 867 34.14 -50.78 45.67
C LEU A 867 33.55 -49.48 46.23
N ASP A 868 34.41 -48.58 46.70
CA ASP A 868 33.98 -47.24 47.10
C ASP A 868 33.82 -46.33 45.87
N LEU A 869 32.61 -45.84 45.66
CA LEU A 869 32.27 -44.94 44.55
C LEU A 869 32.47 -43.47 44.90
N GLY A 870 32.61 -43.10 46.18
CA GLY A 870 32.61 -41.71 46.63
C GLY A 870 33.80 -40.88 46.12
N ALA A 871 34.90 -41.55 45.74
CA ALA A 871 36.10 -40.94 45.17
C ALA A 871 36.17 -41.01 43.63
N LEU A 872 35.20 -41.67 42.97
CA LEU A 872 35.20 -41.86 41.53
C LEU A 872 34.50 -40.69 40.81
N PRO A 873 35.12 -40.10 39.77
CA PRO A 873 34.45 -39.14 38.90
C PRO A 873 33.20 -39.75 38.24
N ASN A 874 32.20 -38.91 37.94
CA ASN A 874 31.05 -39.33 37.14
C ASN A 874 31.50 -39.82 35.77
N GLY A 875 30.86 -40.88 35.27
CA GLY A 875 31.14 -41.42 33.96
C GLY A 875 31.15 -42.95 33.92
N PRO A 876 31.48 -43.51 32.75
CA PRO A 876 31.48 -44.95 32.54
C PRO A 876 32.67 -45.64 33.23
N TYR A 877 32.45 -46.85 33.73
CA TYR A 877 33.45 -47.74 34.32
C TYR A 877 33.23 -49.18 33.86
N THR A 878 34.29 -49.99 33.93
CA THR A 878 34.26 -51.44 33.68
C THR A 878 34.87 -52.17 34.85
N LEU A 879 34.13 -53.13 35.42
CA LEU A 879 34.64 -54.18 36.31
C LEU A 879 35.12 -55.36 35.48
N LYS A 880 36.19 -56.00 35.93
CA LYS A 880 36.71 -57.24 35.39
C LYS A 880 36.96 -58.24 36.52
N LEU A 881 36.38 -59.41 36.43
CA LEU A 881 36.63 -60.55 37.31
C LEU A 881 37.48 -61.55 36.54
N THR A 882 38.62 -61.96 37.09
CA THR A 882 39.51 -62.96 36.50
C THR A 882 39.62 -64.17 37.41
N ARG A 883 39.13 -65.34 36.96
CA ARG A 883 39.38 -66.64 37.61
C ARG A 883 40.71 -67.21 37.12
N ILE A 884 41.48 -67.81 38.01
CA ILE A 884 42.78 -68.43 37.74
C ILE A 884 42.68 -69.95 38.00
N GLU A 885 43.23 -70.76 37.08
CA GLU A 885 43.27 -72.22 37.16
C GLU A 885 44.70 -72.76 37.40
N GLN A 886 44.82 -74.00 37.90
CA GLN A 886 46.11 -74.62 38.27
C GLN A 886 47.09 -74.79 37.11
N ASP A 887 46.59 -74.86 35.88
CA ASP A 887 47.40 -74.95 34.66
C ASP A 887 47.83 -73.58 34.11
N GLY A 888 47.53 -72.50 34.83
CA GLY A 888 47.86 -71.12 34.45
C GLY A 888 46.87 -70.48 33.49
N ARG A 889 45.78 -71.16 33.11
CA ARG A 889 44.70 -70.52 32.33
C ARG A 889 43.89 -69.56 33.19
N SER A 890 43.34 -68.52 32.56
CA SER A 890 42.44 -67.56 33.21
C SER A 890 41.16 -67.34 32.41
N GLN A 891 40.05 -67.12 33.11
CA GLN A 891 38.76 -66.77 32.52
C GLN A 891 38.30 -65.41 33.05
N ASP A 892 37.92 -64.51 32.13
CA ASP A 892 37.47 -63.16 32.47
C ASP A 892 35.95 -63.01 32.34
N ALA A 893 35.35 -62.23 33.24
CA ALA A 893 34.01 -61.69 33.11
C ALA A 893 34.06 -60.16 33.28
N LEU A 894 33.28 -59.43 32.47
CA LEU A 894 33.22 -57.97 32.51
C LEU A 894 31.82 -57.49 32.89
N ALA A 895 31.74 -56.36 33.60
CA ALA A 895 30.50 -55.61 33.82
C ALA A 895 30.75 -54.11 33.71
N ARG A 896 30.02 -53.44 32.83
CA ARG A 896 30.13 -52.00 32.57
C ARG A 896 29.02 -51.28 33.30
N PHE A 897 29.33 -50.19 33.97
CA PHE A 897 28.33 -49.40 34.69
C PHE A 897 28.70 -47.91 34.63
N THR A 898 27.72 -47.04 34.86
CA THR A 898 27.93 -45.59 34.89
C THR A 898 27.80 -45.11 36.32
N VAL A 899 28.80 -44.40 36.83
CA VAL A 899 28.71 -43.67 38.08
C VAL A 899 28.08 -42.31 37.78
N ASP A 900 26.98 -42.00 38.47
CA ASP A 900 26.27 -40.73 38.30
C ASP A 900 25.80 -40.15 39.64
N ALA A 901 26.50 -39.13 40.08
CA ALA A 901 26.24 -38.41 41.33
C ALA A 901 25.49 -37.08 41.13
N ILE A 902 24.98 -36.77 39.92
CA ILE A 902 24.29 -35.51 39.66
C ILE A 902 22.79 -35.78 39.59
N SER A 903 22.01 -35.08 40.40
CA SER A 903 20.55 -35.17 40.31
C SER A 903 20.01 -34.45 39.07
N PRO A 904 18.89 -34.91 38.50
CA PRO A 904 18.25 -34.24 37.37
C PRO A 904 17.75 -32.86 37.77
N THR A 905 17.61 -31.95 36.80
CA THR A 905 16.92 -30.67 37.03
C THR A 905 15.47 -30.75 36.56
N ILE A 906 14.56 -30.12 37.31
CA ILE A 906 13.13 -30.07 36.96
C ILE A 906 12.52 -28.72 37.28
N LYS A 907 11.69 -28.22 36.37
CA LYS A 907 10.86 -27.03 36.55
C LYS A 907 9.48 -27.25 35.93
N LEU A 908 8.41 -26.97 36.68
CA LEU A 908 7.08 -26.87 36.08
C LEU A 908 7.03 -25.66 35.14
N ILE A 909 6.67 -25.90 33.88
CA ILE A 909 6.48 -24.88 32.85
C ILE A 909 5.01 -24.47 32.71
N GLN A 910 4.08 -25.35 33.09
CA GLN A 910 2.64 -25.11 33.20
C GLN A 910 2.09 -25.98 34.36
N PRO A 911 1.02 -25.55 35.06
CA PRO A 911 0.40 -24.23 34.97
C PRO A 911 1.29 -23.12 35.55
N LEU A 912 0.94 -21.85 35.33
CA LEU A 912 1.61 -20.72 35.98
C LEU A 912 1.11 -20.56 37.43
N ALA A 913 1.95 -20.02 38.30
CA ALA A 913 1.57 -19.76 39.69
C ALA A 913 0.44 -18.73 39.75
N GLY A 914 -0.67 -19.11 40.38
CA GLY A 914 -1.87 -18.30 40.54
C GLY A 914 -2.88 -18.40 39.40
N GLU A 915 -2.64 -19.26 38.41
CA GLU A 915 -3.57 -19.47 37.29
C GLU A 915 -4.95 -19.94 37.76
N GLN A 916 -6.01 -19.43 37.14
CA GLN A 916 -7.40 -19.67 37.52
C GLN A 916 -8.10 -20.59 36.52
N PHE A 917 -8.80 -21.60 37.04
CA PHE A 917 -9.58 -22.57 36.26
C PHE A 917 -11.03 -22.58 36.74
N GLN A 918 -11.97 -22.78 35.83
CA GLN A 918 -13.41 -22.79 36.10
C GLN A 918 -14.03 -24.13 35.69
N ALA A 919 -14.31 -25.02 36.64
CA ALA A 919 -15.04 -26.25 36.37
C ALA A 919 -16.57 -26.01 36.33
N PRO A 920 -17.34 -26.68 35.45
CA PRO A 920 -16.94 -27.76 34.53
C PRO A 920 -16.45 -27.28 33.15
N LYS A 921 -16.27 -25.97 32.90
CA LYS A 921 -15.78 -25.43 31.62
C LYS A 921 -14.34 -25.89 31.33
N ASP A 922 -13.50 -25.90 32.35
CA ASP A 922 -12.13 -26.39 32.32
C ASP A 922 -12.10 -27.77 33.00
N GLU A 923 -12.19 -28.83 32.19
CA GLU A 923 -12.29 -30.22 32.67
C GLU A 923 -10.97 -30.75 33.28
N TRP A 924 -9.84 -30.11 32.97
CA TRP A 924 -8.52 -30.48 33.47
C TRP A 924 -7.58 -29.27 33.55
N VAL A 925 -6.50 -29.43 34.30
CA VAL A 925 -5.34 -28.53 34.34
C VAL A 925 -4.18 -29.20 33.59
N ASP A 926 -3.61 -28.52 32.61
CA ASP A 926 -2.40 -29.00 31.93
C ASP A 926 -1.17 -28.75 32.84
N VAL A 927 -0.45 -29.83 33.15
CA VAL A 927 0.74 -29.82 34.01
C VAL A 927 1.94 -30.26 33.19
N GLY A 928 2.82 -29.32 32.86
CA GLY A 928 4.01 -29.53 32.06
C GLY A 928 5.28 -29.34 32.87
N ALA A 929 6.26 -30.22 32.68
CA ALA A 929 7.58 -30.15 33.31
C ALA A 929 8.70 -30.10 32.26
N SER A 930 9.60 -29.12 32.41
CA SER A 930 10.91 -29.12 31.76
C SER A 930 11.89 -29.85 32.67
N VAL A 931 12.50 -30.90 32.13
CA VAL A 931 13.36 -31.82 32.87
C VAL A 931 14.61 -32.06 32.04
N SER A 932 15.78 -31.99 32.66
CA SER A 932 17.05 -32.30 32.01
C SER A 932 17.99 -33.00 32.98
N ASP A 933 18.91 -33.79 32.44
CA ASP A 933 19.88 -34.57 33.19
C ASP A 933 21.18 -34.68 32.40
N ASN A 934 22.30 -34.93 33.09
CA ASN A 934 23.61 -35.15 32.46
C ASN A 934 23.73 -36.51 31.78
N VAL A 935 22.93 -37.50 32.18
CA VAL A 935 22.99 -38.87 31.68
C VAL A 935 21.67 -39.30 31.08
N ALA A 936 20.64 -39.52 31.89
CA ALA A 936 19.33 -39.98 31.43
C ALA A 936 18.25 -39.89 32.52
N ILE A 937 17.07 -39.38 32.14
CA ILE A 937 15.88 -39.43 32.98
C ILE A 937 15.28 -40.84 32.97
N ASP A 938 14.95 -41.38 34.15
CA ASP A 938 14.15 -42.60 34.31
C ASP A 938 12.66 -42.31 34.19
N ARG A 939 12.16 -41.39 35.02
CA ARG A 939 10.74 -41.00 35.03
C ARG A 939 10.49 -39.68 35.73
N VAL A 940 9.30 -39.13 35.50
CA VAL A 940 8.77 -37.95 36.16
C VAL A 940 7.40 -38.28 36.73
N GLU A 941 7.26 -38.07 38.03
CA GLU A 941 6.04 -38.33 38.79
C GLU A 941 5.36 -37.01 39.13
N PHE A 942 4.05 -36.89 38.86
CA PHE A 942 3.27 -35.66 39.06
C PHE A 942 2.32 -35.81 40.24
N PHE A 943 2.24 -34.78 41.08
CA PHE A 943 1.52 -34.80 42.34
C PHE A 943 0.61 -33.58 42.49
N VAL A 944 -0.46 -33.75 43.28
CA VAL A 944 -1.37 -32.69 43.70
C VAL A 944 -1.57 -32.73 45.22
N ASN A 945 -1.60 -31.58 45.88
CA ASN A 945 -1.96 -31.40 47.30
C ASN A 945 -1.23 -32.34 48.28
N ASN A 946 0.08 -32.57 48.07
CA ASN A 946 0.93 -33.47 48.88
C ASN A 946 0.43 -34.93 48.95
N GLY A 947 -0.27 -35.43 47.92
CA GLY A 947 -0.67 -36.83 47.86
C GLY A 947 0.52 -37.79 48.00
N GLU A 948 0.30 -38.92 48.71
CA GLU A 948 1.32 -39.97 48.90
C GLU A 948 1.66 -40.72 47.60
N LYS A 949 0.81 -40.62 46.58
CA LYS A 949 0.99 -41.24 45.26
C LYS A 949 0.88 -40.20 44.15
N PRO A 950 1.67 -40.32 43.07
CA PRO A 950 1.51 -39.45 41.92
C PRO A 950 0.17 -39.71 41.24
N PHE A 951 -0.47 -38.66 40.72
CA PHE A 951 -1.66 -38.81 39.89
C PHE A 951 -1.30 -39.27 38.47
N LEU A 952 -0.06 -39.05 38.03
CA LEU A 952 0.48 -39.62 36.79
C LEU A 952 1.99 -39.77 36.86
N THR A 953 2.52 -40.77 36.16
CA THR A 953 3.97 -40.99 35.97
C THR A 953 4.28 -41.08 34.48
N LYS A 954 5.35 -40.42 34.03
CA LYS A 954 5.85 -40.48 32.65
C LYS A 954 7.32 -40.87 32.64
N SER A 955 7.68 -41.90 31.88
CA SER A 955 9.07 -42.31 31.63
C SER A 955 9.69 -41.66 30.39
N VAL A 956 8.88 -41.13 29.48
CA VAL A 956 9.32 -40.58 28.19
C VAL A 956 8.84 -39.14 28.03
N ALA A 957 9.74 -38.25 27.60
CA ALA A 957 9.43 -36.86 27.28
C ALA A 957 8.51 -36.76 26.03
N PRO A 958 7.66 -35.72 25.91
CA PRO A 958 7.51 -34.59 26.82
C PRO A 958 6.73 -34.93 28.09
N TYR A 959 7.17 -34.35 29.21
CA TYR A 959 6.55 -34.53 30.53
C TYR A 959 5.38 -33.56 30.72
N ASN A 960 4.38 -33.67 29.84
CA ASN A 960 3.12 -32.95 29.90
C ASN A 960 1.99 -33.93 30.22
N VAL A 961 1.17 -33.59 31.22
CA VAL A 961 0.09 -34.44 31.74
C VAL A 961 -1.14 -33.59 32.04
N LYS A 962 -2.30 -34.23 32.10
CA LYS A 962 -3.56 -33.57 32.48
C LYS A 962 -3.96 -34.00 33.87
N TRP A 963 -4.12 -33.04 34.78
CA TRP A 963 -4.77 -33.29 36.07
C TRP A 963 -6.27 -33.00 35.91
N THR A 964 -7.08 -34.06 35.89
CA THR A 964 -8.55 -33.92 35.83
C THR A 964 -9.07 -33.33 37.14
N VAL A 965 -9.83 -32.23 37.05
CA VAL A 965 -10.41 -31.57 38.22
C VAL A 965 -11.53 -32.47 38.79
N PRO A 966 -11.49 -32.85 40.07
CA PRO A 966 -12.55 -33.66 40.65
C PRO A 966 -13.92 -32.95 40.58
N PRO A 967 -15.02 -33.64 40.25
CA PRO A 967 -16.35 -33.03 40.23
C PRO A 967 -16.68 -32.36 41.57
N GLY A 968 -17.09 -31.08 41.52
CA GLY A 968 -17.39 -30.27 42.70
C GLY A 968 -16.19 -29.65 43.41
N PHE A 969 -14.95 -29.84 42.92
CA PHE A 969 -13.76 -29.23 43.52
C PHE A 969 -13.73 -27.71 43.29
N SER A 970 -13.71 -26.94 44.38
CA SER A 970 -13.49 -25.49 44.38
C SER A 970 -12.50 -25.13 45.48
N GLY A 971 -11.37 -24.52 45.14
CA GLY A 971 -10.29 -24.24 46.07
C GLY A 971 -8.92 -24.11 45.41
N VAL A 972 -7.86 -24.09 46.23
CA VAL A 972 -6.47 -24.05 45.75
C VAL A 972 -5.94 -25.48 45.56
N ALA A 973 -5.33 -25.75 44.42
CA ALA A 973 -4.58 -26.99 44.19
C ALA A 973 -3.07 -26.68 44.08
N GLU A 974 -2.25 -27.43 44.81
CA GLU A 974 -0.78 -27.38 44.77
C GLU A 974 -0.23 -28.49 43.90
N LEU A 975 0.32 -28.14 42.73
CA LEU A 975 0.88 -29.06 41.75
C LEU A 975 2.41 -29.06 41.82
N TYR A 976 3.02 -30.23 41.76
CA TYR A 976 4.47 -30.38 41.66
C TYR A 976 4.84 -31.68 40.95
N ALA A 977 6.09 -31.81 40.54
CA ALA A 977 6.61 -33.02 39.93
C ALA A 977 7.97 -33.41 40.53
N VAL A 978 8.29 -34.70 40.47
CA VAL A 978 9.57 -35.27 40.91
C VAL A 978 10.19 -35.98 39.72
N ALA A 979 11.38 -35.53 39.31
CA ALA A 979 12.17 -36.23 38.29
C ALA A 979 13.12 -37.22 38.96
N TYR A 980 13.25 -38.40 38.38
CA TYR A 980 14.21 -39.44 38.72
C TYR A 980 15.11 -39.71 37.53
N ASP A 981 16.42 -39.78 37.73
CA ASP A 981 17.36 -40.27 36.71
C ASP A 981 17.51 -41.80 36.76
N LYS A 982 18.27 -42.36 35.82
CA LYS A 982 18.53 -43.80 35.75
C LYS A 982 19.41 -44.34 36.88
N ALA A 983 20.20 -43.50 37.56
CA ALA A 983 20.98 -43.86 38.74
C ALA A 983 20.15 -43.81 40.04
N GLY A 984 18.90 -43.33 39.95
CA GLY A 984 17.95 -43.20 41.03
C GLY A 984 17.98 -41.84 41.74
N ASN A 985 18.85 -40.90 41.34
CA ASN A 985 18.84 -39.57 41.95
C ASN A 985 17.53 -38.87 41.59
N ARG A 986 17.10 -37.95 42.45
CA ARG A 986 15.83 -37.26 42.26
C ARG A 986 15.90 -35.79 42.62
N THR A 987 15.06 -35.01 41.94
CA THR A 987 14.81 -33.62 42.26
C THR A 987 13.32 -33.35 42.21
N THR A 988 12.82 -32.62 43.20
CA THR A 988 11.42 -32.17 43.27
C THR A 988 11.32 -30.74 42.76
N SER A 989 10.36 -30.46 41.89
CA SER A 989 10.09 -29.12 41.40
C SER A 989 9.58 -28.21 42.53
N GLN A 990 9.62 -26.89 42.31
CA GLN A 990 8.81 -25.97 43.11
C GLN A 990 7.32 -26.31 42.96
N LYS A 991 6.55 -26.12 44.04
CA LYS A 991 5.09 -26.28 44.03
C LYS A 991 4.45 -25.07 43.39
N VAL A 992 3.51 -25.31 42.48
CA VAL A 992 2.70 -24.28 41.81
C VAL A 992 1.29 -24.34 42.37
N ARG A 993 0.79 -23.19 42.86
CA ARG A 993 -0.59 -23.04 43.32
C ARG A 993 -1.48 -22.58 42.17
N VAL A 994 -2.59 -23.27 41.95
CA VAL A 994 -3.66 -22.86 41.01
C VAL A 994 -4.99 -22.75 41.74
N PHE A 995 -5.88 -21.89 41.24
CA PHE A 995 -7.20 -21.65 41.84
C PHE A 995 -8.28 -22.25 40.96
N VAL A 996 -9.08 -23.17 41.50
CA VAL A 996 -10.20 -23.78 40.78
C VAL A 996 -11.51 -23.27 41.36
N THR A 997 -12.40 -22.75 40.53
CA THR A 997 -13.75 -22.32 40.92
C THR A 997 -14.79 -23.22 40.28
N TYR A 998 -15.58 -23.93 41.09
CA TYR A 998 -16.69 -24.73 40.58
C TYR A 998 -17.95 -23.85 40.47
N LYS A 999 -18.47 -23.67 39.25
CA LYS A 999 -19.81 -23.08 39.05
C LYS A 999 -20.76 -24.18 38.59
N LYS A 1000 -21.85 -24.38 39.33
CA LYS A 1000 -22.97 -25.18 38.82
C LYS A 1000 -23.47 -24.54 37.52
N PRO A 1001 -23.73 -25.32 36.47
CA PRO A 1001 -24.21 -24.81 35.19
C PRO A 1001 -25.51 -24.02 35.32
#